data_AF-A0AAU9RGN4-F1
#
_entry.id   AF-A0AAU9RGN4-F1
#
_cell.length_a   1.000
_cell.length_b   1.000
_cell.length_c   1.000
_cell.angle_alpha   90.00
_cell.angle_beta   90.00
_cell.angle_gamma   90.00
#
_symmetry.space_group_name_H-M   'P 1'
#
loop_
_entity.id
_entity.type
_entity.pdbx_description
1 polymer ?
#
loop_
_entity_poly.entity_id
_entity_poly.type
_entity_poly.pdbx_seq_one_letter_code
_entity_poly.pdbx_strand_id
1 'polypeptide(L)'
;MAPPHFLLVTFPAQGHVNPSLRFARRLIKVTGARVTLATCISVFHCSIIPNPNNIDNLSFLTFSDGFDDGVISNTDDVQNRLLNLNRNGDKTLSEFIEANRNGDSPVTCLIYTILPNWVPKLARRYHLPAALLWIQPALAFNVYYNHSTGNNSGFEFPNLPTLAIRDLPSFLSPSNTNKTAQAVYLELMEFLKEESNPIVLVNTFDSLEPEALKAIPNIEMVAVGPLLPPDVFTGSELVKDQSSIKLWLDSKTESSVIYVSFGTMVELSKKQIGELARALIEGKRPFLWVITDKLNREAKTQGEDETEIEKIAGFRHELEEVGMIVSWCSQVEVLRHRAVGCFVTHCGWSSTLESLVLGVPVVAFPMWSDQPTNAKLLEDSWRTGVRVRENEEGLVEAGEIRRCLKAVMEENAEELSVNAEKWKRLAVEAVSRRILHRSVTLTMSEMATMDPEGIDGVRMTWNVWPRNKVEASKCVIPVAACISPIRYHRDIQSVPYAPLRCRTCSAALNPFARVDFTAKIWICPICFQRNHFPPHYHVISETNLPCELYPQYTTVEYTMPSPSQPTGVGNYDQSGAVSGQPSPSVFVFVLDTCMIEEEFGYAKSALKQAIGLLPENALVGFVSFGTQAHVHELGFSDLTKVYVFRGDKEISKDQILEQLGLGASGRRTPVGGFPMGRDISGNSGVNRFLLPASECEFTIDSLLDELHTDQWPVQPGSRQSRCTGVALSVATGLLGACFPGTGARIVALIGGPCSEGPGTIVSKDLSEPLRSHKDLDKDAAPFYKKAEKFYDGLANQLVNQGHVLDLFASALDQVGVAEMKAAVERTGGLVVLSESFGHSVFKESFKRVFEDGEQSLGLCFNGTLEINCSKDIKIQGIIGPCASMQKKGPSVADTVIGEGNTIAWKMCGLDKSTCLTVFFDLSSSDQSNNPGGVNSQLYIQFLTSYQNPEGKTLLRVTTVTRQWVDTALNTEELVQGFDQETAAVVVARLASLKMETEEGFDATRWLDRNLIRLCSKFGDYRKDDPASFTLNPNFSLFPQFTFNLRRSQFVQVFNNSPDETAYSRMLLNRENISNAAVMIQPSLTTYSFNSLPQPALLDVASIAADRILLLDSYISVVVFHGMTIAQWRNMGYQNQPEHQAFAQLLEAPQEDAQMIIRERFPVPRLVVCDQHGSQARFLLAKLNPSATYNNASEMNAGSDIIFTDDVSLQVFFQHLQKLAVQS
;
A
#
# COMPACT_ATOMS: atom_id res chain seq x y z
N MET A 1 2.96 -17.40 13.10
CA MET A 1 4.29 -16.78 13.05
C MET A 1 4.73 -16.45 14.47
N ALA A 2 6.01 -16.55 14.78
CA ALA A 2 6.55 -16.01 16.03
C ALA A 2 6.40 -14.47 16.03
N PRO A 3 6.13 -13.83 17.17
CA PRO A 3 6.05 -12.37 17.25
C PRO A 3 7.40 -11.74 16.85
N PRO A 4 7.40 -10.63 16.10
CA PRO A 4 8.64 -9.98 15.67
C PRO A 4 9.47 -9.52 16.87
N HIS A 5 10.80 -9.48 16.69
CA HIS A 5 11.75 -9.10 17.73
C HIS A 5 12.54 -7.87 17.30
N PHE A 6 12.23 -6.73 17.91
CA PHE A 6 12.89 -5.46 17.65
C PHE A 6 14.08 -5.25 18.59
N LEU A 7 15.24 -4.91 18.03
CA LEU A 7 16.42 -4.48 18.77
C LEU A 7 16.50 -2.95 18.72
N LEU A 8 16.14 -2.28 19.82
CA LEU A 8 16.10 -0.82 19.90
C LEU A 8 17.35 -0.27 20.62
N VAL A 9 18.20 0.47 19.91
CA VAL A 9 19.47 1.00 20.39
C VAL A 9 19.35 2.48 20.72
N THR A 10 19.69 2.88 21.95
CA THR A 10 19.51 4.27 22.40
C THR A 10 20.75 4.84 23.09
N PHE A 11 21.04 6.12 22.84
CA PHE A 11 22.14 6.84 23.47
C PHE A 11 21.88 7.02 24.98
N PRO A 12 22.90 6.91 25.85
CA PRO A 12 22.77 6.96 27.31
C PRO A 12 22.54 8.38 27.87
N ALA A 13 21.48 9.05 27.39
CA ALA A 13 21.00 10.33 27.91
C ALA A 13 19.49 10.25 28.16
N GLN A 14 19.00 10.93 29.20
CA GLN A 14 17.60 10.87 29.60
C GLN A 14 16.63 11.29 28.48
N GLY A 15 17.01 12.29 27.66
CA GLY A 15 16.25 12.74 26.50
C GLY A 15 16.13 11.70 25.38
N HIS A 16 16.99 10.68 25.34
CA HIS A 16 16.94 9.57 24.38
C HIS A 16 16.26 8.34 24.99
N VAL A 17 16.65 7.97 26.21
CA VAL A 17 16.18 6.75 26.90
C VAL A 17 14.68 6.82 27.19
N ASN A 18 14.17 7.97 27.66
CA ASN A 18 12.75 8.12 27.98
C ASN A 18 11.84 7.88 26.77
N PRO A 19 11.95 8.63 25.65
CA PRO A 19 11.11 8.38 24.49
C PRO A 19 11.32 6.98 23.91
N SER A 20 12.55 6.44 23.93
CA SER A 20 12.84 5.06 23.48
C SER A 20 12.09 4.01 24.30
N LEU A 21 12.07 4.14 25.63
CA LEU A 21 11.34 3.23 26.51
C LEU A 21 9.82 3.37 26.34
N ARG A 22 9.32 4.60 26.13
CA ARG A 22 7.89 4.83 25.85
C ARG A 22 7.48 4.25 24.50
N PHE A 23 8.32 4.39 23.49
CA PHE A 23 8.13 3.77 22.19
C PHE A 23 8.14 2.24 22.29
N ALA A 24 9.12 1.65 22.98
CA ALA A 24 9.18 0.20 23.21
C ALA A 24 7.91 -0.34 23.89
N ARG A 25 7.43 0.32 24.95
CA ARG A 25 6.17 -0.05 25.63
C ARG A 25 4.96 0.07 24.71
N ARG A 26 4.91 1.13 23.90
CA ARG A 26 3.83 1.36 22.93
C ARG A 26 3.86 0.29 21.85
N LEU A 27 5.04 -0.05 21.34
CA LEU A 27 5.26 -1.09 20.34
C LEU A 27 4.78 -2.45 20.87
N ILE A 28 5.23 -2.86 22.07
CA ILE A 28 4.77 -4.11 22.71
C ILE A 28 3.25 -4.13 22.87
N LYS A 29 2.66 -3.04 23.39
CA LYS A 29 1.22 -2.95 23.62
C LYS A 29 0.40 -3.04 22.33
N VAL A 30 0.91 -2.49 21.24
CA VAL A 30 0.21 -2.39 19.95
C VAL A 30 0.38 -3.66 19.12
N THR A 31 1.59 -4.22 19.04
CA THR A 31 1.92 -5.31 18.10
C THR A 31 2.09 -6.67 18.77
N GLY A 32 2.19 -6.73 20.10
CA GLY A 32 2.56 -7.94 20.83
C GLY A 32 4.02 -8.37 20.60
N ALA A 33 4.83 -7.53 19.94
CA ALA A 33 6.22 -7.83 19.61
C ALA A 33 7.11 -7.97 20.84
N ARG A 34 8.22 -8.69 20.67
CA ARG A 34 9.33 -8.69 21.60
C ARG A 34 10.22 -7.49 21.32
N VAL A 35 10.64 -6.77 22.35
CA VAL A 35 11.57 -5.64 22.23
C VAL A 35 12.76 -5.84 23.16
N THR A 36 13.96 -5.74 22.61
CA THR A 36 15.20 -5.65 23.38
C THR A 36 15.74 -4.22 23.30
N LEU A 37 15.73 -3.50 24.43
CA LEU A 37 16.31 -2.17 24.53
C LEU A 37 17.81 -2.27 24.83
N ALA A 38 18.65 -1.87 23.89
CA ALA A 38 20.09 -1.84 24.00
C ALA A 38 20.61 -0.44 24.38
N THR A 39 21.37 -0.33 25.47
CA THR A 39 21.98 0.94 25.92
C THR A 39 23.22 0.72 26.80
N CYS A 40 23.83 1.79 27.29
CA CYS A 40 25.08 1.70 28.06
C CYS A 40 24.83 1.34 29.54
N ILE A 41 25.82 0.67 30.16
CA ILE A 41 25.77 0.27 31.59
C ILE A 41 25.53 1.48 32.50
N SER A 42 26.14 2.62 32.19
CA SER A 42 26.01 3.90 32.90
C SER A 42 24.56 4.37 33.11
N VAL A 43 23.61 3.97 32.24
CA VAL A 43 22.19 4.34 32.34
C VAL A 43 21.51 3.73 33.58
N PHE A 44 21.93 2.52 33.98
CA PHE A 44 21.39 1.84 35.16
C PHE A 44 22.03 2.36 36.45
N HIS A 45 23.32 2.67 36.43
CA HIS A 45 24.02 3.26 37.57
C HIS A 45 23.53 4.67 37.90
N CYS A 46 23.23 5.49 36.89
CA CYS A 46 22.65 6.82 37.06
C CYS A 46 21.14 6.82 37.36
N SER A 47 20.53 5.64 37.61
CA SER A 47 19.09 5.49 37.90
C SER A 47 18.16 6.11 36.84
N ILE A 48 18.60 6.18 35.58
CA ILE A 48 17.81 6.76 34.47
C ILE A 48 16.62 5.82 34.12
N ILE A 49 16.81 4.51 34.25
CA ILE A 49 15.74 3.50 34.10
C ILE A 49 15.29 3.02 35.48
N PRO A 50 14.04 3.28 35.90
CA PRO A 50 13.51 2.71 37.14
C PRO A 50 13.28 1.20 37.00
N ASN A 51 13.52 0.47 38.10
CA ASN A 51 13.50 -0.99 38.27
C ASN A 51 12.89 -1.80 37.08
N PRO A 52 13.71 -2.56 36.30
CA PRO A 52 13.29 -3.19 35.04
C PRO A 52 12.29 -4.35 35.16
N ASN A 53 11.99 -4.81 36.39
CA ASN A 53 11.13 -5.96 36.63
C ASN A 53 9.64 -5.55 36.66
N ASN A 54 8.94 -5.59 35.51
CA ASN A 54 7.47 -5.82 35.42
C ASN A 54 6.86 -5.63 34.00
N ILE A 55 7.59 -5.85 32.91
CA ILE A 55 7.02 -5.68 31.56
C ILE A 55 7.27 -6.92 30.71
N ASP A 56 6.19 -7.66 30.43
CA ASP A 56 6.22 -8.78 29.51
C ASP A 56 6.69 -8.32 28.12
N ASN A 57 7.51 -9.16 27.46
CA ASN A 57 8.10 -8.91 26.13
C ASN A 57 9.11 -7.75 26.02
N LEU A 58 9.55 -7.13 27.13
CA LEU A 58 10.66 -6.16 27.14
C LEU A 58 11.91 -6.76 27.81
N SER A 59 13.02 -6.86 27.07
CA SER A 59 14.35 -7.18 27.61
C SER A 59 15.33 -6.03 27.47
N PHE A 60 16.40 -6.03 28.27
CA PHE A 60 17.47 -5.04 28.20
C PHE A 60 18.79 -5.72 27.80
N LEU A 61 19.57 -5.05 26.95
CA LEU A 61 20.92 -5.44 26.57
C LEU A 61 21.87 -4.28 26.90
N THR A 62 22.92 -4.56 27.66
CA THR A 62 23.86 -3.51 28.10
C THR A 62 25.25 -3.70 27.53
N PHE A 63 25.91 -2.61 27.19
CA PHE A 63 27.31 -2.59 26.78
C PHE A 63 28.05 -1.40 27.41
N SER A 64 29.38 -1.49 27.50
CA SER A 64 30.19 -0.44 28.12
C SER A 64 30.43 0.74 27.17
N ASP A 65 30.28 1.97 27.64
CA ASP A 65 30.70 3.19 26.93
C ASP A 65 32.08 3.70 27.39
N GLY A 66 32.78 2.92 28.22
CA GLY A 66 34.05 3.31 28.84
C GLY A 66 33.89 4.17 30.10
N PHE A 67 32.65 4.51 30.49
CA PHE A 67 32.31 5.35 31.64
C PHE A 67 31.17 4.71 32.44
N ASP A 68 31.31 3.42 32.77
CA ASP A 68 30.24 2.60 33.37
C ASP A 68 29.84 3.04 34.79
N ASP A 69 30.73 3.77 35.47
CA ASP A 69 30.50 4.42 36.77
C ASP A 69 29.71 5.74 36.68
N GLY A 70 29.46 6.23 35.46
CA GLY A 70 28.64 7.41 35.18
C GLY A 70 29.38 8.75 35.26
N VAL A 71 30.71 8.75 35.43
CA VAL A 71 31.50 9.98 35.60
C VAL A 71 32.10 10.45 34.28
N ILE A 72 31.87 11.71 33.87
CA ILE A 72 32.47 12.33 32.68
C ILE A 72 33.09 13.65 33.10
N SER A 73 34.39 13.84 32.86
CA SER A 73 35.18 14.88 33.52
C SER A 73 35.58 16.03 32.60
N ASN A 74 35.68 15.81 31.28
CA ASN A 74 36.07 16.84 30.30
C ASN A 74 35.53 16.58 28.88
N THR A 75 35.87 17.44 27.92
CA THR A 75 35.46 17.32 26.51
C THR A 75 36.12 16.15 25.76
N ASP A 76 37.33 15.76 26.15
CA ASP A 76 38.03 14.61 25.54
C ASP A 76 37.35 13.30 25.94
N ASP A 77 36.78 13.23 27.14
CA ASP A 77 35.96 12.11 27.62
C ASP A 77 34.72 11.89 26.74
N VAL A 78 34.11 12.96 26.20
CA VAL A 78 32.93 12.86 25.32
C VAL A 78 33.28 12.20 23.98
N GLN A 79 34.44 12.51 23.40
CA GLN A 79 34.92 11.85 22.17
C GLN A 79 35.26 10.38 22.43
N ASN A 80 35.97 10.10 23.52
CA ASN A 80 36.29 8.73 23.93
C ASN A 80 35.03 7.90 24.20
N ARG A 81 33.98 8.52 24.78
CA ARG A 81 32.69 7.88 25.01
C ARG A 81 32.02 7.45 23.71
N LEU A 82 31.97 8.32 22.69
CA LEU A 82 31.39 8.00 21.38
C LEU A 82 32.16 6.86 20.67
N LEU A 83 33.49 6.85 20.76
CA LEU A 83 34.33 5.79 20.20
C LEU A 83 34.09 4.44 20.88
N ASN A 84 34.06 4.42 22.21
CA ASN A 84 33.79 3.19 22.98
C ASN A 84 32.36 2.69 22.77
N LEU A 85 31.37 3.61 22.67
CA LEU A 85 29.99 3.29 22.36
C LEU A 85 29.88 2.56 21.01
N ASN A 86 30.61 3.03 19.99
CA ASN A 86 30.69 2.35 18.70
C ASN A 86 31.37 0.97 18.82
N ARG A 87 32.59 0.91 19.37
CA ARG A 87 33.39 -0.33 19.43
C ARG A 87 32.71 -1.44 20.24
N ASN A 88 32.27 -1.11 21.45
CA ASN A 88 31.71 -2.10 22.37
C ASN A 88 30.24 -2.39 22.03
N GLY A 89 29.51 -1.41 21.51
CA GLY A 89 28.15 -1.57 21.00
C GLY A 89 28.10 -2.49 19.78
N ASP A 90 28.89 -2.23 18.73
CA ASP A 90 28.96 -3.07 17.52
C ASP A 90 29.27 -4.53 17.88
N LYS A 91 30.25 -4.76 18.76
CA LYS A 91 30.60 -6.11 19.24
C LYS A 91 29.44 -6.79 19.95
N THR A 92 28.88 -6.15 20.98
CA THR A 92 27.84 -6.75 21.83
C THR A 92 26.57 -7.05 21.05
N LEU A 93 26.15 -6.13 20.16
CA LEU A 93 24.95 -6.32 19.36
C LEU A 93 25.16 -7.37 18.26
N SER A 94 26.35 -7.44 17.65
CA SER A 94 26.70 -8.51 16.70
C SER A 94 26.59 -9.89 17.35
N GLU A 95 27.17 -10.06 18.55
CA GLU A 95 27.09 -11.31 19.32
C GLU A 95 25.63 -11.66 19.67
N PHE A 96 24.82 -10.66 20.05
CA PHE A 96 23.40 -10.86 20.36
C PHE A 96 22.57 -11.26 19.13
N ILE A 97 22.78 -10.61 17.98
CA ILE A 97 22.06 -10.93 16.73
C ILE A 97 22.38 -12.36 16.29
N GLU A 98 23.66 -12.77 16.30
CA GLU A 98 24.05 -14.13 15.92
C GLU A 98 23.51 -15.18 16.88
N ALA A 99 23.53 -14.93 18.19
CA ALA A 99 23.01 -15.86 19.18
C ALA A 99 21.52 -16.15 19.02
N ASN A 100 20.74 -15.17 18.52
CA ASN A 100 19.30 -15.31 18.33
C ASN A 100 18.91 -15.75 16.90
N ARG A 101 19.85 -15.82 15.96
CA ARG A 101 19.58 -16.04 14.53
C ARG A 101 18.81 -17.34 14.23
N ASN A 102 19.11 -18.41 14.97
CA ASN A 102 18.49 -19.73 14.80
C ASN A 102 17.59 -20.11 15.99
N GLY A 103 17.27 -19.16 16.88
CA GLY A 103 16.41 -19.39 18.04
C GLY A 103 14.93 -19.16 17.73
N ASP A 104 14.08 -19.35 18.74
CA ASP A 104 12.62 -19.15 18.63
C ASP A 104 12.19 -17.67 18.44
N SER A 105 13.13 -16.73 18.53
CA SER A 105 12.88 -15.28 18.43
C SER A 105 14.06 -14.52 17.78
N PRO A 106 14.32 -14.73 16.47
CA PRO A 106 15.37 -14.01 15.76
C PRO A 106 15.08 -12.51 15.70
N VAL A 107 16.12 -11.68 15.77
CA VAL A 107 15.97 -10.23 15.62
C VAL A 107 15.50 -9.95 14.20
N THR A 108 14.34 -9.29 14.06
CA THR A 108 13.71 -9.02 12.76
C THR A 108 13.91 -7.58 12.29
N CYS A 109 14.22 -6.65 13.20
CA CYS A 109 14.41 -5.24 12.86
C CYS A 109 15.26 -4.51 13.91
N LEU A 110 16.07 -3.55 13.47
CA LEU A 110 16.80 -2.62 14.33
C LEU A 110 16.12 -1.25 14.34
N ILE A 111 16.02 -0.66 15.52
CA ILE A 111 15.57 0.73 15.69
C ILE A 111 16.68 1.45 16.43
N TYR A 112 17.04 2.66 16.02
CA TYR A 112 18.12 3.40 16.67
C TYR A 112 17.78 4.88 16.82
N THR A 113 18.22 5.51 17.91
CA THR A 113 18.07 6.96 18.08
C THR A 113 19.20 7.72 17.36
N ILE A 114 19.14 9.07 17.42
CA ILE A 114 20.25 9.96 17.04
C ILE A 114 21.49 9.65 17.90
N LEU A 115 22.70 9.78 17.34
CA LEU A 115 24.06 9.59 17.91
C LEU A 115 24.70 8.19 17.77
N PRO A 116 23.98 7.05 17.91
CA PRO A 116 24.48 5.73 17.53
C PRO A 116 24.58 5.48 16.01
N ASN A 117 25.27 6.34 15.27
CA ASN A 117 25.32 6.31 13.80
C ASN A 117 25.99 5.06 13.19
N TRP A 118 26.56 4.19 14.01
CA TRP A 118 27.13 2.91 13.60
C TRP A 118 26.08 1.80 13.45
N VAL A 119 24.89 1.96 14.06
CA VAL A 119 23.82 0.95 14.01
C VAL A 119 23.31 0.68 12.59
N PRO A 120 23.13 1.67 11.69
CA PRO A 120 22.82 1.42 10.29
C PRO A 120 23.84 0.51 9.59
N LYS A 121 25.13 0.73 9.84
CA LYS A 121 26.21 -0.12 9.29
C LYS A 121 26.09 -1.56 9.78
N LEU A 122 25.73 -1.74 11.05
CA LEU A 122 25.47 -3.05 11.65
C LEU A 122 24.24 -3.71 11.00
N ALA A 123 23.15 -2.97 10.82
CA ALA A 123 21.93 -3.48 10.19
C ALA A 123 22.18 -3.95 8.74
N ARG A 124 22.93 -3.17 7.94
CA ARG A 124 23.38 -3.56 6.59
C ARG A 124 24.20 -4.85 6.62
N ARG A 125 25.12 -5.01 7.59
CA ARG A 125 25.96 -6.21 7.76
C ARG A 125 25.14 -7.49 7.98
N TYR A 126 24.00 -7.37 8.67
CA TYR A 126 23.13 -8.49 9.02
C TYR A 126 21.87 -8.61 8.14
N HIS A 127 21.72 -7.75 7.12
CA HIS A 127 20.54 -7.70 6.25
C HIS A 127 19.23 -7.50 7.03
N LEU A 128 19.28 -6.66 8.08
CA LEU A 128 18.12 -6.36 8.91
C LEU A 128 17.54 -4.99 8.55
N PRO A 129 16.22 -4.85 8.40
CA PRO A 129 15.56 -3.54 8.27
C PRO A 129 15.92 -2.63 9.45
N ALA A 130 16.19 -1.36 9.17
CA ALA A 130 16.54 -0.37 10.18
C ALA A 130 15.64 0.88 10.08
N ALA A 131 15.19 1.38 11.23
CA ALA A 131 14.47 2.65 11.31
C ALA A 131 15.13 3.60 12.31
N LEU A 132 15.21 4.89 11.94
CA LEU A 132 15.69 5.95 12.83
C LEU A 132 14.54 6.44 13.71
N LEU A 133 14.66 6.30 15.03
CA LEU A 133 13.80 6.98 15.99
C LEU A 133 14.30 8.42 16.20
N TRP A 134 13.71 9.36 15.45
CA TRP A 134 14.01 10.77 15.53
C TRP A 134 13.28 11.43 16.70
N ILE A 135 14.04 11.79 17.72
CA ILE A 135 13.53 12.31 19.01
C ILE A 135 13.52 13.85 19.08
N GLN A 136 13.49 14.51 17.92
CA GLN A 136 13.41 15.97 17.74
C GLN A 136 12.22 16.28 16.80
N PRO A 137 11.81 17.55 16.60
CA PRO A 137 10.73 17.86 15.65
C PRO A 137 11.11 17.48 14.20
N ALA A 138 10.09 17.24 13.38
CA ALA A 138 10.26 16.97 11.95
C ALA A 138 10.96 18.14 11.25
N LEU A 139 10.67 19.39 11.63
CA LEU A 139 11.33 20.56 11.04
C LEU A 139 12.85 20.55 11.27
N ALA A 140 13.32 20.13 12.45
CA ALA A 140 14.75 20.05 12.73
C ALA A 140 15.46 19.03 11.82
N PHE A 141 14.82 17.89 11.55
CA PHE A 141 15.33 16.90 10.59
C PHE A 141 15.50 17.52 9.20
N ASN A 142 14.46 18.20 8.71
CA ASN A 142 14.47 18.85 7.40
C ASN A 142 15.61 19.85 7.26
N VAL A 143 15.90 20.62 8.31
CA VAL A 143 17.01 21.57 8.31
C VAL A 143 18.37 20.87 8.21
N TYR A 144 18.61 19.82 9.00
CA TYR A 144 19.85 19.05 8.92
C TYR A 144 20.03 18.38 7.55
N TYR A 145 18.97 17.77 7.03
CA TYR A 145 18.99 17.08 5.74
C TYR A 145 19.31 18.05 4.60
N ASN A 146 18.60 19.18 4.50
CA ASN A 146 18.82 20.16 3.44
C ASN A 146 20.18 20.87 3.55
N HIS A 147 20.67 21.10 4.77
CA HIS A 147 22.02 21.64 4.95
C HIS A 147 23.07 20.67 4.40
N SER A 148 22.90 19.37 4.63
CA SER A 148 23.82 18.35 4.13
C SER A 148 23.79 18.19 2.60
N THR A 149 22.72 18.59 1.89
CA THR A 149 22.63 18.51 0.42
C THR A 149 23.25 19.71 -0.30
N GLY A 150 23.81 20.68 0.44
CA GLY A 150 24.45 21.86 -0.14
C GLY A 150 23.48 22.94 -0.60
N ASN A 151 22.19 22.80 -0.29
CA ASN A 151 21.16 23.79 -0.62
C ASN A 151 21.22 24.96 0.38
N ASN A 152 22.26 25.80 0.24
CA ASN A 152 22.53 26.95 1.12
C ASN A 152 21.80 28.24 0.68
N SER A 153 21.02 28.20 -0.42
CA SER A 153 20.34 29.36 -0.97
C SER A 153 19.01 29.62 -0.27
N GLY A 154 19.08 30.23 0.91
CA GLY A 154 17.94 30.75 1.66
C GLY A 154 17.18 29.66 2.41
N PHE A 155 17.03 29.82 3.73
CA PHE A 155 16.27 28.93 4.61
C PHE A 155 14.74 29.06 4.39
N GLU A 156 14.35 29.11 3.13
CA GLU A 156 12.99 29.15 2.60
C GLU A 156 12.73 27.79 1.97
N PHE A 157 12.10 26.90 2.75
CA PHE A 157 11.64 25.63 2.22
C PHE A 157 10.17 25.78 1.80
N PRO A 158 9.77 25.27 0.63
CA PRO A 158 8.38 25.32 0.19
C PRO A 158 7.46 24.75 1.28
N ASN A 159 6.44 25.52 1.67
CA ASN A 159 5.44 25.14 2.67
C ASN A 159 5.98 24.89 4.10
N LEU A 160 7.21 25.31 4.43
CA LEU A 160 7.71 25.34 5.81
C LEU A 160 7.91 26.78 6.30
N PRO A 161 7.98 27.01 7.63
CA PRO A 161 8.27 28.33 8.17
C PRO A 161 9.63 28.86 7.69
N THR A 162 9.69 30.13 7.29
CA THR A 162 10.95 30.81 7.02
C THR A 162 11.80 30.88 8.28
N LEU A 163 13.05 30.41 8.19
CA LEU A 163 13.97 30.35 9.34
C LEU A 163 15.05 31.43 9.22
N ALA A 164 15.28 32.17 10.29
CA ALA A 164 16.50 32.97 10.44
C ALA A 164 17.64 32.10 11.01
N ILE A 165 18.88 32.59 10.95
CA ILE A 165 20.05 31.88 11.51
C ILE A 165 19.84 31.49 12.98
N ARG A 166 19.18 32.35 13.76
CA ARG A 166 18.85 32.11 15.17
C ARG A 166 17.77 31.03 15.39
N ASP A 167 17.08 30.60 14.33
CA ASP A 167 16.01 29.58 14.38
C ASP A 167 16.54 28.20 13.96
N LEU A 168 17.76 28.13 13.44
CA LEU A 168 18.41 26.89 13.07
C LEU A 168 18.83 26.11 14.32
N PRO A 169 18.93 24.77 14.23
CA PRO A 169 19.56 23.99 15.27
C PRO A 169 20.96 24.54 15.56
N SER A 170 21.31 24.73 16.83
CA SER A 170 22.50 25.50 17.21
C SER A 170 23.80 24.91 16.66
N PHE A 171 23.83 23.61 16.35
CA PHE A 171 24.98 22.94 15.73
C PHE A 171 25.28 23.42 14.30
N LEU A 172 24.32 24.04 13.63
CA LEU A 172 24.49 24.64 12.31
C LEU A 172 24.75 26.16 12.38
N SER A 173 24.70 26.74 13.57
CA SER A 173 25.00 28.17 13.77
C SER A 173 26.48 28.47 13.49
N PRO A 174 26.82 29.65 12.92
CA PRO A 174 28.20 30.11 12.80
C PRO A 174 28.97 30.12 14.13
N SER A 175 28.26 30.34 15.24
CA SER A 175 28.81 30.34 16.60
C SER A 175 28.91 28.96 17.26
N ASN A 176 28.66 27.85 16.52
CA ASN A 176 28.68 26.50 17.10
C ASN A 176 30.07 26.11 17.64
N THR A 177 30.13 25.86 18.94
CA THR A 177 31.33 25.39 19.66
C THR A 177 31.46 23.86 19.69
N ASN A 178 30.40 23.10 19.43
CA ASN A 178 30.41 21.64 19.46
C ASN A 178 30.47 21.04 18.04
N LYS A 179 31.69 21.02 17.47
CA LYS A 179 31.94 20.49 16.12
C LYS A 179 31.77 18.97 16.02
N THR A 180 32.03 18.23 17.09
CA THR A 180 31.86 16.77 17.11
C THR A 180 30.39 16.39 16.99
N ALA A 181 29.50 17.02 17.76
CA ALA A 181 28.06 16.77 17.63
C ALA A 181 27.56 17.13 16.22
N GLN A 182 28.00 18.26 15.66
CA GLN A 182 27.68 18.63 14.28
C GLN A 182 28.08 17.54 13.28
N ALA A 183 29.32 17.02 13.36
CA ALA A 183 29.80 15.96 12.47
C ALA A 183 28.94 14.69 12.56
N VAL A 184 28.52 14.30 13.77
CA VAL A 184 27.64 13.13 13.98
C VAL A 184 26.27 13.35 13.33
N TYR A 185 25.65 14.53 13.47
CA TYR A 185 24.37 14.79 12.80
C TYR A 185 24.49 14.75 11.27
N LEU A 186 25.56 15.32 10.72
CA LEU A 186 25.80 15.30 9.27
C LEU A 186 26.11 13.90 8.76
N GLU A 187 26.92 13.12 9.47
CA GLU A 187 27.19 11.71 9.13
C GLU A 187 25.89 10.90 9.07
N LEU A 188 24.98 11.09 10.03
CA LEU A 188 23.66 10.45 10.01
C LEU A 188 22.86 10.81 8.74
N MET A 189 22.86 12.09 8.34
CA MET A 189 22.15 12.52 7.13
C MET A 189 22.76 11.89 5.87
N GLU A 190 24.09 11.80 5.78
CA GLU A 190 24.74 11.10 4.66
C GLU A 190 24.36 9.61 4.61
N PHE A 191 24.30 8.92 5.76
CA PHE A 191 23.83 7.53 5.79
C PHE A 191 22.43 7.36 5.25
N LEU A 192 21.50 8.24 5.65
CA LEU A 192 20.11 8.18 5.20
C LEU A 192 19.98 8.45 3.70
N LYS A 193 20.87 9.26 3.09
CA LYS A 193 20.88 9.49 1.64
C LYS A 193 21.35 8.26 0.84
N GLU A 194 22.21 7.44 1.43
CA GLU A 194 22.66 6.19 0.80
C GLU A 194 21.60 5.09 0.86
N GLU A 195 20.62 5.19 1.77
CA GLU A 195 19.53 4.23 1.87
C GLU A 195 18.47 4.47 0.79
N SER A 196 17.96 3.38 0.20
CA SER A 196 16.99 3.46 -0.91
C SER A 196 15.60 3.93 -0.46
N ASN A 197 15.24 3.69 0.82
CA ASN A 197 13.97 4.09 1.43
C ASN A 197 14.11 4.21 2.97
N PRO A 198 14.83 5.21 3.50
CA PRO A 198 14.99 5.35 4.94
C PRO A 198 13.66 5.68 5.63
N ILE A 199 13.34 4.90 6.68
CA ILE A 199 12.18 5.16 7.56
C ILE A 199 12.65 5.95 8.77
N VAL A 200 11.99 7.07 9.02
CA VAL A 200 12.26 7.97 10.15
C VAL A 200 11.02 8.06 11.03
N LEU A 201 11.06 7.40 12.18
CA LEU A 201 10.02 7.44 13.20
C LEU A 201 10.19 8.73 14.02
N VAL A 202 9.39 9.75 13.75
CA VAL A 202 9.49 11.07 14.38
C VAL A 202 8.62 11.14 15.63
N ASN A 203 9.19 11.53 16.77
CA ASN A 203 8.44 11.77 18.01
C ASN A 203 7.58 13.05 17.92
N THR A 204 6.62 13.09 17.00
CA THR A 204 5.64 14.16 16.76
C THR A 204 4.28 13.54 16.43
N PHE A 205 3.25 14.33 16.16
CA PHE A 205 1.94 13.85 15.69
C PHE A 205 1.50 14.61 14.44
N ASP A 206 0.71 13.97 13.56
CA ASP A 206 0.43 14.47 12.21
C ASP A 206 -0.13 15.90 12.18
N SER A 207 -1.01 16.25 13.11
CA SER A 207 -1.60 17.60 13.19
C SER A 207 -0.61 18.67 13.67
N LEU A 208 0.51 18.31 14.28
CA LEU A 208 1.49 19.25 14.83
C LEU A 208 2.47 19.77 13.76
N GLU A 209 2.90 18.89 12.86
CA GLU A 209 3.93 19.17 11.84
C GLU A 209 3.59 18.53 10.46
N PRO A 210 2.39 18.74 9.89
CA PRO A 210 1.95 18.00 8.70
C PRO A 210 2.79 18.28 7.44
N GLU A 211 3.27 19.51 7.26
CA GLU A 211 4.10 19.89 6.11
C GLU A 211 5.53 19.35 6.26
N ALA A 212 6.10 19.44 7.47
CA ALA A 212 7.47 18.98 7.71
C ALA A 212 7.62 17.46 7.58
N LEU A 213 6.59 16.69 7.92
CA LEU A 213 6.56 15.23 7.73
C LEU A 213 6.58 14.82 6.24
N LYS A 214 6.19 15.71 5.32
CA LYS A 214 6.09 15.44 3.87
C LYS A 214 7.13 16.19 3.02
N ALA A 215 8.02 16.95 3.66
CA ALA A 215 8.88 17.90 2.96
C ALA A 215 10.03 17.24 2.18
N ILE A 216 10.41 15.99 2.49
CA ILE A 216 11.47 15.25 1.79
C ILE A 216 10.86 14.04 1.07
N PRO A 217 10.73 14.05 -0.27
CA PRO A 217 10.02 13.00 -1.02
C PRO A 217 10.63 11.59 -0.90
N ASN A 218 11.93 11.49 -0.65
CA ASN A 218 12.66 10.21 -0.62
C ASN A 218 12.85 9.66 0.81
N ILE A 219 12.26 10.30 1.82
CA ILE A 219 12.35 9.87 3.22
C ILE A 219 10.95 9.68 3.76
N GLU A 220 10.65 8.47 4.25
CA GLU A 220 9.36 8.20 4.86
C GLU A 220 9.40 8.60 6.35
N MET A 221 8.81 9.75 6.67
CA MET A 221 8.65 10.19 8.05
C MET A 221 7.32 9.73 8.63
N VAL A 222 7.38 8.96 9.71
CA VAL A 222 6.20 8.45 10.41
C VAL A 222 6.09 9.12 11.77
N ALA A 223 4.98 9.80 12.02
CA ALA A 223 4.70 10.37 13.33
C ALA A 223 4.39 9.27 14.37
N VAL A 224 5.24 9.15 15.39
CA VAL A 224 5.12 8.13 16.48
C VAL A 224 4.93 8.75 17.88
N GLY A 225 4.89 10.08 17.94
CA GLY A 225 4.69 10.85 19.16
C GLY A 225 3.23 11.24 19.43
N PRO A 226 2.98 11.97 20.53
CA PRO A 226 3.94 12.28 21.58
C PRO A 226 4.29 11.03 22.42
N LEU A 227 5.58 10.78 22.62
CA LEU A 227 6.13 9.66 23.41
C LEU A 227 6.25 10.03 24.90
N LEU A 228 5.12 10.35 25.53
CA LEU A 228 5.04 10.72 26.95
C LEU A 228 4.51 9.56 27.83
N PRO A 229 4.65 9.63 29.16
CA PRO A 229 4.06 8.67 30.08
C PRO A 229 2.53 8.49 29.86
N PRO A 230 1.99 7.25 29.86
CA PRO A 230 0.56 7.00 29.59
C PRO A 230 -0.39 7.73 30.55
N ASP A 231 0.03 7.83 31.80
CA ASP A 231 -0.62 8.56 32.89
C ASP A 231 -0.88 10.02 32.52
N VAL A 232 -0.02 10.66 31.70
CA VAL A 232 -0.20 12.03 31.18
C VAL A 232 -1.55 12.17 30.47
N PHE A 233 -1.96 11.14 29.71
CA PHE A 233 -3.16 11.14 28.88
C PHE A 233 -4.40 10.61 29.60
N THR A 234 -4.24 9.74 30.62
CA THR A 234 -5.38 9.11 31.33
C THR A 234 -5.78 9.83 32.62
N GLY A 235 -4.97 10.76 33.12
CA GLY A 235 -5.26 11.52 34.34
C GLY A 235 -5.10 10.73 35.64
N SER A 236 -4.49 9.53 35.62
CA SER A 236 -4.19 8.75 36.83
C SER A 236 -3.09 9.42 37.67
N GLU A 237 -3.23 9.39 39.01
CA GLU A 237 -2.22 9.90 39.95
C GLU A 237 -0.92 9.06 39.90
N LEU A 238 0.23 9.70 39.68
CA LEU A 238 1.53 9.06 39.90
C LEU A 238 1.83 9.03 41.39
N VAL A 239 1.77 7.85 42.01
CA VAL A 239 2.15 7.69 43.42
C VAL A 239 3.68 7.68 43.56
N LYS A 240 4.27 8.85 43.81
CA LYS A 240 5.50 9.01 44.60
C LYS A 240 5.38 10.26 45.47
N ASP A 241 5.77 10.12 46.73
CA ASP A 241 5.61 11.10 47.82
C ASP A 241 6.26 12.47 47.47
N GLN A 242 5.46 13.40 46.92
CA GLN A 242 5.76 14.82 46.74
C GLN A 242 4.75 15.69 47.50
N SER A 243 4.39 15.26 48.70
CA SER A 243 3.35 15.90 49.51
C SER A 243 3.61 17.40 49.75
N SER A 244 4.86 17.83 49.95
CA SER A 244 5.19 19.24 50.21
C SER A 244 5.00 20.18 49.00
N ILE A 245 5.46 19.77 47.81
CA ILE A 245 5.31 20.55 46.56
C ILE A 245 3.84 20.64 46.19
N LYS A 246 3.12 19.52 46.26
CA LYS A 246 1.69 19.47 45.99
C LYS A 246 0.90 20.38 46.94
N LEU A 247 1.15 20.30 48.26
CA LEU A 247 0.50 21.17 49.26
C LEU A 247 0.79 22.65 48.99
N TRP A 248 2.01 23.00 48.60
CA TRP A 248 2.35 24.37 48.25
C TRP A 248 1.60 24.85 47.00
N LEU A 249 1.55 24.04 45.94
CA LEU A 249 0.80 24.36 44.71
C LEU A 249 -0.72 24.43 44.97
N ASP A 250 -1.27 23.54 45.78
CA ASP A 250 -2.69 23.51 46.18
C ASP A 250 -3.11 24.81 46.88
N SER A 251 -2.17 25.49 47.56
CA SER A 251 -2.38 26.78 48.24
C SER A 251 -2.43 28.00 47.31
N LYS A 252 -2.07 27.86 46.03
CA LYS A 252 -2.00 28.97 45.07
C LYS A 252 -3.25 29.07 44.22
N THR A 253 -3.53 30.27 43.71
CA THR A 253 -4.64 30.51 42.79
C THR A 253 -4.37 29.86 41.43
N GLU A 254 -5.43 29.56 40.68
CA GLU A 254 -5.34 28.98 39.34
C GLU A 254 -4.49 29.84 38.39
N SER A 255 -3.70 29.18 37.56
CA SER A 255 -2.82 29.80 36.54
C SER A 255 -1.93 30.95 37.05
N SER A 256 -1.51 30.91 38.32
CA SER A 256 -0.74 31.99 38.96
C SER A 256 0.74 31.68 39.16
N VAL A 257 1.12 30.40 39.10
CA VAL A 257 2.48 29.92 39.38
C VAL A 257 3.29 29.86 38.09
N ILE A 258 4.51 30.39 38.15
CA ILE A 258 5.54 30.24 37.12
C ILE A 258 6.39 29.01 37.45
N TYR A 259 6.37 27.99 36.61
CA TYR A 259 7.28 26.85 36.73
C TYR A 259 8.55 27.11 35.92
N VAL A 260 9.72 26.96 36.54
CA VAL A 260 11.02 27.24 35.92
C VAL A 260 11.89 25.98 35.97
N SER A 261 12.26 25.44 34.81
CA SER A 261 13.14 24.28 34.69
C SER A 261 13.91 24.27 33.37
N PHE A 262 15.23 24.18 33.47
CA PHE A 262 16.15 24.11 32.32
C PHE A 262 16.67 22.68 32.05
N GLY A 263 16.09 21.66 32.69
CA GLY A 263 16.52 20.27 32.55
C GLY A 263 17.82 19.94 33.28
N THR A 264 18.35 18.73 33.07
CA THR A 264 19.51 18.20 33.82
C THR A 264 20.86 18.48 33.15
N MET A 265 20.86 18.78 31.84
CA MET A 265 22.08 18.99 31.05
C MET A 265 22.47 20.47 30.90
N VAL A 266 21.54 21.41 31.02
CA VAL A 266 21.82 22.84 30.93
C VAL A 266 22.35 23.33 32.28
N GLU A 267 23.37 24.18 32.24
CA GLU A 267 23.85 24.93 33.40
C GLU A 267 23.90 26.41 33.04
N LEU A 268 23.27 27.25 33.86
CA LEU A 268 23.21 28.68 33.61
C LEU A 268 24.44 29.38 34.18
N SER A 269 24.91 30.40 33.46
CA SER A 269 25.98 31.26 33.97
C SER A 269 25.51 32.02 35.21
N LYS A 270 26.44 32.37 36.11
CA LYS A 270 26.11 33.16 37.31
C LYS A 270 25.41 34.48 36.98
N LYS A 271 25.79 35.12 35.87
CA LYS A 271 25.12 36.33 35.35
C LYS A 271 23.68 36.04 34.96
N GLN A 272 23.43 34.98 34.18
CA GLN A 272 22.08 34.63 33.72
C GLN A 272 21.15 34.21 34.86
N ILE A 273 21.67 33.46 35.84
CA ILE A 273 20.95 33.12 37.08
C ILE A 273 20.55 34.39 37.84
N GLY A 274 21.46 35.37 37.94
CA GLY A 274 21.19 36.65 38.59
C GLY A 274 20.06 37.44 37.91
N GLU A 275 20.06 37.51 36.58
CA GLU A 275 18.98 38.18 35.83
C GLU A 275 17.63 37.48 36.00
N LEU A 276 17.61 36.13 35.97
CA LEU A 276 16.40 35.35 36.19
C LEU A 276 15.86 35.53 37.61
N ALA A 277 16.74 35.50 38.62
CA ALA A 277 16.36 35.73 40.02
C ALA A 277 15.73 37.12 40.21
N ARG A 278 16.35 38.18 39.67
CA ARG A 278 15.80 39.55 39.73
C ARG A 278 14.45 39.65 39.04
N ALA A 279 14.29 39.01 37.87
CA ALA A 279 13.02 39.00 37.16
C ALA A 279 11.89 38.37 37.97
N LEU A 280 12.16 37.26 38.66
CA LEU A 280 11.19 36.56 39.50
C LEU A 280 10.84 37.35 40.78
N ILE A 281 11.84 37.92 41.46
CA ILE A 281 11.64 38.74 42.67
C ILE A 281 10.81 39.99 42.34
N GLU A 282 11.22 40.75 41.31
CA GLU A 282 10.53 41.98 40.91
C GLU A 282 9.15 41.70 40.30
N GLY A 283 8.98 40.53 39.67
CA GLY A 283 7.71 40.08 39.09
C GLY A 283 6.63 39.76 40.14
N LYS A 284 7.01 39.48 41.40
CA LYS A 284 6.11 39.21 42.55
C LYS A 284 5.01 38.17 42.31
N ARG A 285 5.20 37.27 41.35
CA ARG A 285 4.31 36.14 41.08
C ARG A 285 4.88 34.88 41.73
N PRO A 286 4.05 34.01 42.32
CA PRO A 286 4.53 32.73 42.84
C PRO A 286 5.27 31.95 41.76
N PHE A 287 6.42 31.36 42.10
CA PHE A 287 7.16 30.51 41.18
C PHE A 287 7.66 29.24 41.85
N LEU A 288 7.82 28.18 41.07
CA LEU A 288 8.51 26.96 41.47
C LEU A 288 9.73 26.79 40.55
N TRP A 289 10.93 26.93 41.11
CA TRP A 289 12.17 26.86 40.35
C TRP A 289 12.98 25.62 40.74
N VAL A 290 13.23 24.76 39.75
CA VAL A 290 14.10 23.59 39.89
C VAL A 290 15.56 24.00 39.66
N ILE A 291 16.40 23.82 40.68
CA ILE A 291 17.84 24.07 40.62
C ILE A 291 18.54 22.79 41.06
N THR A 292 19.15 22.07 40.13
CA THR A 292 19.78 20.79 40.43
C THR A 292 21.07 20.96 41.23
N ASP A 293 21.15 20.30 42.39
CA ASP A 293 22.38 20.21 43.19
C ASP A 293 23.31 19.16 42.57
N LYS A 294 24.10 19.55 41.56
CA LYS A 294 25.11 18.68 40.98
C LYS A 294 26.25 18.51 41.98
N LEU A 295 26.20 17.45 42.77
CA LEU A 295 27.35 16.93 43.53
C LEU A 295 28.43 16.44 42.55
N ASN A 296 29.21 17.34 41.97
CA ASN A 296 30.58 17.00 41.58
C ASN A 296 31.41 16.88 42.86
N ARG A 297 31.20 15.77 43.58
CA ARG A 297 32.15 15.33 44.61
C ARG A 297 33.43 14.98 43.88
N GLU A 298 34.49 15.74 44.16
CA GLU A 298 35.92 15.42 43.97
C GLU A 298 36.70 16.02 42.80
N ALA A 299 36.15 17.00 42.06
CA ALA A 299 36.97 17.87 41.18
C ALA A 299 36.95 19.34 41.65
N LYS A 300 37.31 19.59 42.91
CA LYS A 300 37.71 20.94 43.36
C LYS A 300 39.11 21.23 42.82
N THR A 301 39.21 21.61 41.55
CA THR A 301 40.38 22.33 41.06
C THR A 301 40.36 23.71 41.73
N GLN A 302 41.49 24.14 42.30
CA GLN A 302 41.59 25.45 42.95
C GLN A 302 41.22 26.55 41.95
N GLY A 303 40.10 27.24 42.13
CA GLY A 303 39.80 28.45 41.35
C GLY A 303 38.34 28.82 41.22
N GLU A 304 37.52 27.97 40.61
CA GLU A 304 36.14 28.23 40.13
C GLU A 304 35.53 26.81 39.96
N ASP A 305 34.39 26.42 40.54
CA ASP A 305 33.03 26.92 40.27
C ASP A 305 32.13 26.79 41.51
N GLU A 306 31.33 27.83 41.77
CA GLU A 306 30.18 27.77 42.68
C GLU A 306 29.11 26.83 42.09
N THR A 307 28.49 25.96 42.90
CA THR A 307 27.27 25.21 42.53
C THR A 307 26.15 26.17 42.12
N GLU A 308 25.16 25.75 41.33
CA GLU A 308 24.03 26.65 40.96
C GLU A 308 23.27 27.18 42.19
N ILE A 309 23.24 26.40 43.29
CA ILE A 309 22.68 26.84 44.57
C ILE A 309 23.55 27.94 45.22
N GLU A 310 24.88 27.83 45.12
CA GLU A 310 25.80 28.90 45.58
C GLU A 310 25.66 30.15 44.70
N LYS A 311 25.43 30.01 43.39
CA LYS A 311 25.21 31.13 42.47
C LYS A 311 23.96 31.97 42.82
N ILE A 312 22.93 31.38 43.46
CA ILE A 312 21.74 32.11 43.94
C ILE A 312 21.82 32.57 45.40
N ALA A 313 22.90 32.29 46.13
CA ALA A 313 22.98 32.54 47.57
C ALA A 313 22.67 33.99 47.96
N GLY A 314 23.06 34.97 47.13
CA GLY A 314 22.78 36.39 47.33
C GLY A 314 21.32 36.81 47.15
N PHE A 315 20.48 35.96 46.56
CA PHE A 315 19.06 36.24 46.27
C PHE A 315 18.10 35.28 46.99
N ARG A 316 18.64 34.24 47.65
CA ARG A 316 17.86 33.10 48.17
C ARG A 316 16.73 33.50 49.10
N HIS A 317 17.01 34.40 50.06
CA HIS A 317 16.01 34.86 51.03
C HIS A 317 14.84 35.57 50.32
N GLU A 318 15.12 36.49 49.39
CA GLU A 318 14.11 37.22 48.63
C GLU A 318 13.33 36.29 47.67
N LEU A 319 13.99 35.29 47.09
CA LEU A 319 13.34 34.28 46.23
C LEU A 319 12.37 33.41 47.04
N GLU A 320 12.75 32.97 48.24
CA GLU A 320 11.91 32.11 49.10
C GLU A 320 10.74 32.85 49.74
N GLU A 321 10.76 34.20 49.79
CA GLU A 321 9.59 35.01 50.17
C GLU A 321 8.48 34.98 49.10
N VAL A 322 8.85 34.80 47.83
CA VAL A 322 7.93 34.88 46.68
C VAL A 322 7.56 33.50 46.13
N GLY A 323 8.53 32.57 46.08
CA GLY A 323 8.39 31.27 45.42
C GLY A 323 8.97 30.11 46.23
N MET A 324 9.08 28.96 45.58
CA MET A 324 9.66 27.73 46.12
C MET A 324 10.81 27.28 45.23
N ILE A 325 11.94 26.93 45.83
CA ILE A 325 13.10 26.37 45.13
C ILE A 325 13.25 24.91 45.54
N VAL A 326 13.40 24.03 44.56
CA VAL A 326 13.55 22.58 44.78
C VAL A 326 14.72 22.04 43.97
N SER A 327 15.37 20.99 44.48
CA SER A 327 16.46 20.33 43.76
C SER A 327 15.97 19.40 42.66
N TRP A 328 14.74 18.89 42.80
CA TRP A 328 14.09 18.00 41.84
C TRP A 328 12.58 17.97 42.07
N CYS A 329 11.79 17.85 41.00
CA CYS A 329 10.37 17.55 41.06
C CYS A 329 9.93 16.75 39.82
N SER A 330 8.71 16.20 39.86
CA SER A 330 8.11 15.58 38.67
C SER A 330 7.56 16.68 37.78
N GLN A 331 8.23 16.97 36.66
CA GLN A 331 7.83 18.04 35.73
C GLN A 331 6.39 17.87 35.23
N VAL A 332 6.02 16.65 34.84
CA VAL A 332 4.65 16.33 34.38
C VAL A 332 3.60 16.63 35.45
N GLU A 333 3.86 16.28 36.72
CA GLU A 333 2.91 16.51 37.82
C GLU A 333 2.77 18.01 38.13
N VAL A 334 3.87 18.75 38.07
CA VAL A 334 3.83 20.21 38.25
C VAL A 334 3.06 20.87 37.11
N LEU A 335 3.38 20.56 35.86
CA LEU A 335 2.71 21.14 34.69
C LEU A 335 1.21 20.79 34.62
N ARG A 336 0.81 19.64 35.15
CA ARG A 336 -0.60 19.24 35.27
C ARG A 336 -1.37 20.03 36.32
N HIS A 337 -0.69 20.62 37.29
CA HIS A 337 -1.35 21.25 38.43
C HIS A 337 -2.03 22.56 38.02
N ARG A 338 -3.31 22.73 38.37
CA ARG A 338 -4.15 23.91 38.04
C ARG A 338 -3.52 25.27 38.36
N ALA A 339 -2.63 25.31 39.34
CA ALA A 339 -1.97 26.54 39.78
C ALA A 339 -0.91 27.03 38.79
N VAL A 340 -0.35 26.16 37.95
CA VAL A 340 0.72 26.53 37.00
C VAL A 340 0.10 27.22 35.78
N GLY A 341 0.50 28.47 35.56
CA GLY A 341 0.03 29.28 34.43
C GLY A 341 1.07 29.54 33.35
N CYS A 342 2.35 29.30 33.64
CA CYS A 342 3.45 29.55 32.69
C CYS A 342 4.62 28.60 32.97
N PHE A 343 5.20 28.07 31.91
CA PHE A 343 6.42 27.26 31.95
C PHE A 343 7.61 28.00 31.33
N VAL A 344 8.62 28.35 32.12
CA VAL A 344 9.91 28.86 31.64
C VAL A 344 10.83 27.68 31.40
N THR A 345 11.21 27.45 30.15
CA THR A 345 11.99 26.27 29.75
C THR A 345 13.00 26.57 28.66
N HIS A 346 14.03 25.72 28.61
CA HIS A 346 15.00 25.67 27.54
C HIS A 346 14.46 25.13 26.20
N CYS A 347 13.18 24.74 26.14
CA CYS A 347 12.51 24.23 24.93
C CYS A 347 13.10 22.92 24.38
N GLY A 348 13.65 22.04 25.23
CA GLY A 348 13.99 20.68 24.79
C GLY A 348 12.73 19.93 24.31
N TRP A 349 12.85 19.09 23.27
CA TRP A 349 11.68 18.51 22.60
C TRP A 349 10.69 17.79 23.52
N SER A 350 11.18 17.01 24.48
CA SER A 350 10.30 16.36 25.47
C SER A 350 9.54 17.36 26.34
N SER A 351 10.20 18.44 26.80
CA SER A 351 9.55 19.48 27.60
C SER A 351 8.53 20.28 26.78
N THR A 352 8.83 20.52 25.50
CA THR A 352 7.91 21.15 24.54
C THR A 352 6.64 20.30 24.38
N LEU A 353 6.79 18.98 24.14
CA LEU A 353 5.65 18.06 24.05
C LEU A 353 4.86 17.97 25.36
N GLU A 354 5.52 17.94 26.52
CA GLU A 354 4.84 17.94 27.82
C GLU A 354 4.00 19.21 28.02
N SER A 355 4.53 20.37 27.66
CA SER A 355 3.80 21.64 27.74
C SER A 355 2.59 21.66 26.80
N LEU A 356 2.75 21.21 25.56
CA LEU A 356 1.68 21.12 24.57
C LEU A 356 0.59 20.14 25.01
N VAL A 357 0.96 18.98 25.53
CA VAL A 357 0.02 17.94 25.98
C VAL A 357 -0.71 18.35 27.27
N LEU A 358 -0.06 19.10 28.15
CA LEU A 358 -0.68 19.57 29.41
C LEU A 358 -1.37 20.93 29.26
N GLY A 359 -1.23 21.59 28.11
CA GLY A 359 -1.90 22.85 27.80
C GLY A 359 -1.32 24.04 28.56
N VAL A 360 -0.01 24.03 28.83
CA VAL A 360 0.66 25.10 29.59
C VAL A 360 1.41 26.02 28.62
N PRO A 361 1.13 27.34 28.62
CA PRO A 361 1.91 28.31 27.85
C PRO A 361 3.37 28.44 28.28
N VAL A 362 4.25 28.81 27.34
CA VAL A 362 5.70 28.75 27.53
C VAL A 362 6.37 30.13 27.41
N VAL A 363 7.31 30.44 28.31
CA VAL A 363 8.38 31.39 28.01
C VAL A 363 9.58 30.60 27.51
N ALA A 364 9.85 30.75 26.22
CA ALA A 364 10.83 29.96 25.49
C ALA A 364 12.23 30.56 25.65
N PHE A 365 13.14 29.78 26.23
CA PHE A 365 14.51 30.19 26.58
C PHE A 365 15.56 29.25 25.95
N PRO A 366 15.63 29.16 24.61
CA PRO A 366 16.44 28.15 23.93
C PRO A 366 17.94 28.33 24.18
N MET A 367 18.65 27.23 24.42
CA MET A 367 20.09 27.25 24.73
C MET A 367 20.93 26.57 23.63
N TRP A 368 20.60 25.33 23.21
CA TRP A 368 21.40 24.55 22.24
C TRP A 368 20.60 23.45 21.51
N SER A 369 21.23 22.76 20.56
CA SER A 369 20.63 21.68 19.74
C SER A 369 19.38 22.16 18.98
N ASP A 370 18.28 21.40 19.02
CA ASP A 370 16.99 21.70 18.40
C ASP A 370 16.18 22.82 19.09
N GLN A 371 16.60 23.24 20.28
CA GLN A 371 15.85 24.19 21.11
C GLN A 371 15.52 25.52 20.40
N PRO A 372 16.43 26.15 19.62
CA PRO A 372 16.09 27.38 18.88
C PRO A 372 14.97 27.16 17.86
N THR A 373 14.96 26.01 17.17
CA THR A 373 13.90 25.62 16.24
C THR A 373 12.59 25.36 16.99
N ASN A 374 12.65 24.72 18.15
CA ASN A 374 11.47 24.48 18.99
C ASN A 374 10.85 25.79 19.49
N ALA A 375 11.69 26.75 19.89
CA ALA A 375 11.24 28.08 20.31
C ALA A 375 10.55 28.85 19.18
N LYS A 376 11.06 28.74 17.94
CA LYS A 376 10.43 29.29 16.74
C LYS A 376 9.04 28.68 16.50
N LEU A 377 8.91 27.36 16.63
CA LEU A 377 7.62 26.66 16.47
C LEU A 377 6.62 27.07 17.56
N LEU A 378 7.05 27.16 18.82
CA LEU A 378 6.21 27.59 19.95
C LEU A 378 5.68 29.03 19.79
N GLU A 379 6.53 29.95 19.30
CA GLU A 379 6.20 31.37 19.13
C GLU A 379 5.34 31.62 17.88
N ASP A 380 5.78 31.15 16.71
CA ASP A 380 5.20 31.59 15.43
C ASP A 380 4.17 30.60 14.87
N SER A 381 4.44 29.29 14.98
CA SER A 381 3.62 28.26 14.35
C SER A 381 2.46 27.83 15.23
N TRP A 382 2.75 27.45 16.48
CA TRP A 382 1.75 26.93 17.41
C TRP A 382 1.16 28.01 18.30
N ARG A 383 1.85 29.15 18.44
CA ARG A 383 1.43 30.31 19.23
C ARG A 383 1.02 29.94 20.66
N THR A 384 1.89 29.19 21.33
CA THR A 384 1.73 28.74 22.72
C THR A 384 2.78 29.32 23.65
N GLY A 385 3.70 30.14 23.14
CA GLY A 385 4.69 30.77 23.96
C GLY A 385 5.31 32.04 23.37
N VAL A 386 6.15 32.68 24.18
CA VAL A 386 6.91 33.88 23.80
C VAL A 386 8.39 33.61 23.99
N ARG A 387 9.21 33.93 22.99
CA ARG A 387 10.65 33.70 23.04
C ARG A 387 11.38 34.88 23.65
N VAL A 388 12.31 34.60 24.55
CA VAL A 388 13.20 35.62 25.12
C VAL A 388 14.21 36.12 24.09
N ARG A 389 14.67 37.36 24.25
CA ARG A 389 15.69 37.98 23.40
C ARG A 389 16.98 38.18 24.18
N GLU A 390 18.07 37.71 23.60
CA GLU A 390 19.42 37.95 24.12
C GLU A 390 19.92 39.33 23.69
N ASN A 391 20.75 39.95 24.54
CA ASN A 391 21.54 41.12 24.17
C ASN A 391 22.79 40.73 23.37
N GLU A 392 23.63 41.70 23.00
CA GLU A 392 24.83 41.45 22.19
C GLU A 392 25.86 40.52 22.86
N GLU A 393 25.80 40.35 24.19
CA GLU A 393 26.64 39.44 24.96
C GLU A 393 26.04 38.02 25.12
N GLY A 394 24.87 37.76 24.53
CA GLY A 394 24.15 36.49 24.69
C GLY A 394 23.42 36.36 26.05
N LEU A 395 23.25 37.47 26.79
CA LEU A 395 22.58 37.50 28.08
C LEU A 395 21.11 37.95 27.92
N VAL A 396 20.19 37.25 28.56
CA VAL A 396 18.78 37.68 28.65
C VAL A 396 18.58 38.46 29.94
N GLU A 397 18.33 39.75 29.81
CA GLU A 397 18.18 40.68 30.92
C GLU A 397 16.86 40.48 31.68
N ALA A 398 16.84 40.81 32.97
CA ALA A 398 15.67 40.64 33.84
C ALA A 398 14.43 41.37 33.30
N GLY A 399 14.63 42.53 32.65
CA GLY A 399 13.55 43.28 32.01
C GLY A 399 12.87 42.51 30.87
N GLU A 400 13.65 41.78 30.06
CA GLU A 400 13.13 40.97 28.97
C GLU A 400 12.39 39.73 29.50
N ILE A 401 12.93 39.06 30.52
CA ILE A 401 12.25 37.92 31.17
C ILE A 401 10.89 38.36 31.71
N ARG A 402 10.82 39.51 32.39
CA ARG A 402 9.55 40.07 32.89
C ARG A 402 8.60 40.42 31.76
N ARG A 403 9.10 40.99 30.65
CA ARG A 403 8.27 41.28 29.47
C ARG A 403 7.63 40.00 28.94
N CYS A 404 8.40 38.92 28.79
CA CYS A 404 7.89 37.63 28.33
C CYS A 404 6.87 37.03 29.31
N LEU A 405 7.17 37.04 30.62
CA LEU A 405 6.24 36.55 31.64
C LEU A 405 4.92 37.33 31.65
N LYS A 406 5.00 38.66 31.51
CA LYS A 406 3.82 39.53 31.40
C LYS A 406 3.02 39.26 30.12
N ALA A 407 3.71 39.07 29.00
CA ALA A 407 3.06 38.71 27.74
C ALA A 407 2.31 37.38 27.85
N VAL A 408 2.93 36.36 28.47
CA VAL A 408 2.34 35.03 28.61
C VAL A 408 1.20 34.99 29.63
N MET A 409 1.32 35.70 30.75
CA MET A 409 0.39 35.58 31.89
C MET A 409 -0.64 36.72 31.99
N GLU A 410 -0.50 37.79 31.21
CA GLU A 410 -1.42 38.93 31.23
C GLU A 410 -1.87 39.37 29.83
N GLU A 411 -0.94 39.86 28.99
CA GLU A 411 -1.30 40.59 27.75
C GLU A 411 -1.88 39.68 26.66
N ASN A 412 -1.24 38.52 26.43
CA ASN A 412 -1.65 37.53 25.44
C ASN A 412 -2.18 36.24 26.09
N ALA A 413 -2.47 36.28 27.39
CA ALA A 413 -2.78 35.09 28.18
C ALA A 413 -3.96 34.29 27.62
N GLU A 414 -5.00 34.99 27.16
CA GLU A 414 -6.19 34.36 26.57
C GLU A 414 -5.85 33.63 25.26
N GLU A 415 -5.18 34.28 24.31
CA GLU A 415 -4.80 33.68 23.02
C GLU A 415 -3.89 32.45 23.22
N LEU A 416 -2.85 32.60 24.04
CA LEU A 416 -1.87 31.54 24.27
C LEU A 416 -2.51 30.35 25.00
N SER A 417 -3.42 30.60 25.95
CA SER A 417 -4.14 29.53 26.67
C SER A 417 -5.12 28.79 25.75
N VAL A 418 -5.84 29.51 24.88
CA VAL A 418 -6.74 28.90 23.88
C VAL A 418 -5.96 28.01 22.92
N ASN A 419 -4.80 28.47 22.44
CA ASN A 419 -3.93 27.67 21.58
C ASN A 419 -3.34 26.47 22.33
N ALA A 420 -2.90 26.65 23.58
CA ALA A 420 -2.35 25.57 24.38
C ALA A 420 -3.39 24.47 24.63
N GLU A 421 -4.65 24.83 24.94
CA GLU A 421 -5.74 23.86 25.10
C GLU A 421 -6.11 23.19 23.77
N LYS A 422 -6.08 23.92 22.64
CA LYS A 422 -6.24 23.33 21.30
C LYS A 422 -5.20 22.23 21.05
N TRP A 423 -3.92 22.51 21.29
CA TRP A 423 -2.84 21.56 21.05
C TRP A 423 -2.87 20.39 22.02
N LYS A 424 -3.22 20.61 23.29
CA LYS A 424 -3.49 19.55 24.26
C LYS A 424 -4.57 18.59 23.78
N ARG A 425 -5.72 19.12 23.33
CA ARG A 425 -6.80 18.30 22.79
C ARG A 425 -6.33 17.48 21.58
N LEU A 426 -5.64 18.11 20.63
CA LEU A 426 -5.13 17.42 19.43
C LEU A 426 -4.06 16.37 19.77
N ALA A 427 -3.24 16.60 20.79
CA ALA A 427 -2.21 15.66 21.20
C ALA A 427 -2.82 14.45 21.95
N VAL A 428 -3.83 14.67 22.81
CA VAL A 428 -4.62 13.58 23.43
C VAL A 428 -5.35 12.79 22.36
N GLU A 429 -5.93 13.49 21.38
CA GLU A 429 -6.58 12.89 20.23
C GLU A 429 -5.60 12.08 19.38
N ALA A 430 -4.39 12.56 19.12
CA ALA A 430 -3.38 11.81 18.36
C ALA A 430 -2.96 10.50 19.05
N VAL A 431 -2.94 10.46 20.38
CA VAL A 431 -2.66 9.24 21.16
C VAL A 431 -3.89 8.31 21.23
N SER A 432 -5.10 8.86 21.11
CA SER A 432 -6.36 8.12 21.14
C SER A 432 -6.80 7.63 19.75
N ARG A 433 -6.45 8.37 18.69
CA ARG A 433 -6.72 8.06 17.28
C ARG A 433 -5.80 6.93 16.81
N ARG A 434 -6.36 6.08 15.95
CA ARG A 434 -5.72 4.92 15.32
C ARG A 434 -4.62 5.28 14.30
N ILE A 435 -4.25 6.55 14.13
CA ILE A 435 -3.26 6.97 13.13
C ILE A 435 -1.87 6.43 13.50
N LEU A 436 -1.49 6.47 14.78
CA LEU A 436 -0.25 5.86 15.24
C LEU A 436 -0.28 4.32 15.16
N HIS A 437 -1.44 3.73 15.42
CA HIS A 437 -1.65 2.28 15.30
C HIS A 437 -1.55 1.85 13.83
N ARG A 438 -2.09 2.62 12.89
CA ARG A 438 -2.04 2.27 11.47
C ARG A 438 -0.67 2.58 10.86
N SER A 439 0.00 3.68 11.20
CA SER A 439 1.34 3.97 10.67
C SER A 439 2.41 3.10 11.35
N VAL A 440 2.44 2.93 12.67
CA VAL A 440 3.41 2.02 13.29
C VAL A 440 3.07 0.55 12.98
N THR A 441 1.81 0.14 12.91
CA THR A 441 1.49 -1.26 12.56
C THR A 441 1.52 -1.52 11.05
N LEU A 442 1.17 -0.61 10.15
CA LEU A 442 1.42 -0.82 8.71
C LEU A 442 2.90 -0.76 8.44
N THR A 443 3.64 0.28 8.84
CA THR A 443 5.06 0.34 8.50
C THR A 443 5.88 -0.71 9.26
N MET A 444 5.58 -1.00 10.54
CA MET A 444 6.31 -2.05 11.29
C MET A 444 5.76 -3.46 11.08
N SER A 445 4.49 -3.66 10.69
CA SER A 445 4.05 -4.95 10.13
C SER A 445 4.62 -5.08 8.72
N GLU A 446 4.55 -4.15 7.79
CA GLU A 446 5.24 -4.23 6.48
C GLU A 446 6.77 -4.47 6.61
N MET A 447 7.41 -3.95 7.67
CA MET A 447 8.80 -4.30 8.03
C MET A 447 8.95 -5.68 8.72
N ALA A 448 7.91 -6.21 9.39
CA ALA A 448 7.93 -7.47 10.15
C ALA A 448 7.20 -8.64 9.46
N THR A 449 5.97 -8.43 9.00
CA THR A 449 5.34 -9.06 7.84
C THR A 449 5.88 -8.42 6.55
N MET A 450 6.96 -9.00 6.04
CA MET A 450 7.42 -8.85 4.66
C MET A 450 6.21 -8.63 3.73
N ASP A 451 6.26 -7.65 2.82
CA ASP A 451 5.45 -7.67 1.59
C ASP A 451 5.34 -9.13 1.13
N PRO A 452 4.17 -9.80 1.29
CA PRO A 452 4.11 -11.26 1.21
C PRO A 452 4.40 -11.77 -0.21
N GLU A 453 4.31 -10.87 -1.19
CA GLU A 453 4.68 -11.07 -2.59
C GLU A 453 6.14 -10.66 -2.90
N GLY A 454 6.75 -9.83 -2.04
CA GLY A 454 8.12 -9.31 -2.15
C GLY A 454 8.42 -8.52 -3.42
N ILE A 455 9.71 -8.21 -3.63
CA ILE A 455 10.21 -7.51 -4.84
C ILE A 455 9.84 -8.23 -6.14
N ASP A 456 9.68 -9.55 -6.09
CA ASP A 456 9.39 -10.37 -7.27
C ASP A 456 7.92 -10.32 -7.69
N GLY A 457 7.00 -9.96 -6.79
CA GLY A 457 5.56 -10.00 -7.08
C GLY A 457 5.07 -11.43 -7.38
N VAL A 458 5.66 -12.45 -6.74
CA VAL A 458 5.36 -13.86 -6.98
C VAL A 458 5.01 -14.59 -5.69
N ARG A 459 3.82 -15.18 -5.64
CA ARG A 459 3.44 -16.16 -4.59
C ARG A 459 3.14 -17.52 -5.19
N MET A 460 3.45 -18.59 -4.46
CA MET A 460 3.28 -19.96 -4.92
C MET A 460 2.47 -20.77 -3.93
N THR A 461 1.64 -21.69 -4.41
CA THR A 461 0.91 -22.64 -3.54
C THR A 461 1.86 -23.46 -2.66
N TRP A 462 3.03 -23.79 -3.22
CA TRP A 462 4.13 -24.45 -2.54
C TRP A 462 5.43 -23.69 -2.83
N ASN A 463 6.07 -23.17 -1.78
CA ASN A 463 7.40 -22.55 -1.84
C ASN A 463 8.54 -23.59 -1.74
N VAL A 464 8.20 -24.87 -1.62
CA VAL A 464 9.15 -25.98 -1.68
C VAL A 464 8.49 -27.07 -2.51
N TRP A 465 9.19 -27.59 -3.53
CA TRP A 465 8.58 -28.44 -4.54
C TRP A 465 9.00 -29.91 -4.36
N PRO A 466 8.07 -30.87 -4.49
CA PRO A 466 8.43 -32.29 -4.54
C PRO A 466 9.24 -32.59 -5.81
N ARG A 467 10.09 -33.62 -5.80
CA ARG A 467 11.01 -33.92 -6.91
C ARG A 467 10.36 -34.53 -8.16
N ASN A 468 9.22 -35.20 -8.01
CA ASN A 468 8.61 -35.95 -9.10
C ASN A 468 7.10 -35.77 -9.15
N LYS A 469 6.52 -36.09 -10.30
CA LYS A 469 5.09 -35.97 -10.58
C LYS A 469 4.19 -36.77 -9.63
N VAL A 470 4.64 -37.94 -9.17
CA VAL A 470 3.86 -38.81 -8.27
C VAL A 470 3.68 -38.15 -6.91
N GLU A 471 4.74 -37.55 -6.38
CA GLU A 471 4.72 -36.81 -5.12
C GLU A 471 3.94 -35.49 -5.23
N ALA A 472 4.11 -34.75 -6.33
CA ALA A 472 3.27 -33.57 -6.62
C ALA A 472 1.78 -33.91 -6.63
N SER A 473 1.41 -35.04 -7.23
CA SER A 473 0.00 -35.50 -7.26
C SER A 473 -0.54 -35.83 -5.86
N LYS A 474 0.33 -36.26 -4.92
CA LYS A 474 -0.05 -36.53 -3.52
C LYS A 474 -0.24 -35.25 -2.70
N CYS A 475 0.24 -34.09 -3.18
CA CYS A 475 0.05 -32.81 -2.51
C CYS A 475 -1.40 -32.28 -2.64
N VAL A 476 -2.20 -32.86 -3.53
CA VAL A 476 -3.61 -32.52 -3.83
C VAL A 476 -3.77 -31.14 -4.47
N ILE A 477 -3.27 -30.09 -3.82
CA ILE A 477 -3.24 -28.73 -4.37
C ILE A 477 -2.13 -28.65 -5.43
N PRO A 478 -2.43 -28.21 -6.66
CA PRO A 478 -1.46 -28.15 -7.73
C PRO A 478 -0.34 -27.17 -7.41
N VAL A 479 0.84 -27.44 -7.98
CA VAL A 479 1.96 -26.50 -7.96
C VAL A 479 1.65 -25.36 -8.92
N ALA A 480 1.44 -24.17 -8.38
CA ALA A 480 1.09 -22.99 -9.15
C ALA A 480 1.77 -21.75 -8.58
N ALA A 481 1.97 -20.75 -9.44
CA ALA A 481 2.49 -19.44 -9.07
C ALA A 481 1.54 -18.34 -9.56
N CYS A 482 1.20 -17.41 -8.67
CA CYS A 482 0.53 -16.17 -9.02
C CYS A 482 1.57 -15.06 -9.17
N ILE A 483 1.56 -14.39 -10.32
CA ILE A 483 2.55 -13.38 -10.69
C ILE A 483 1.87 -12.05 -10.99
N SER A 484 2.45 -10.95 -10.50
CA SER A 484 2.02 -9.59 -10.78
C SER A 484 3.04 -8.91 -11.72
N PRO A 485 2.94 -9.11 -13.04
CA PRO A 485 4.05 -8.94 -13.97
C PRO A 485 4.57 -7.51 -14.12
N ILE A 486 3.79 -6.49 -13.75
CA ILE A 486 4.19 -5.07 -13.78
C ILE A 486 3.90 -4.33 -12.46
N ARG A 487 3.78 -5.06 -11.35
CA ARG A 487 3.60 -4.46 -10.03
C ARG A 487 4.71 -3.44 -9.73
N TYR A 488 4.35 -2.28 -9.19
CA TYR A 488 5.36 -1.32 -8.75
C TYR A 488 6.01 -1.78 -7.44
N HIS A 489 7.33 -1.72 -7.37
CA HIS A 489 8.10 -1.90 -6.15
C HIS A 489 9.33 -0.98 -6.21
N ARG A 490 9.62 -0.27 -5.12
CA ARG A 490 10.61 0.82 -5.11
C ARG A 490 12.04 0.32 -5.39
N ASP A 491 12.35 -0.91 -4.99
CA ASP A 491 13.69 -1.49 -5.16
C ASP A 491 13.95 -2.08 -6.56
N ILE A 492 12.95 -2.15 -7.44
CA ILE A 492 13.14 -2.63 -8.81
C ILE A 492 13.98 -1.63 -9.60
N GLN A 493 15.14 -2.07 -10.07
CA GLN A 493 16.03 -1.23 -10.86
C GLN A 493 15.61 -1.19 -12.33
N SER A 494 15.61 0.01 -12.92
CA SER A 494 15.40 0.22 -14.35
C SER A 494 16.73 0.51 -15.05
N VAL A 495 17.06 -0.28 -16.07
CA VAL A 495 18.32 -0.16 -16.82
C VAL A 495 18.09 0.22 -18.29
N PRO A 496 18.89 1.12 -18.88
CA PRO A 496 18.64 1.67 -20.22
C PRO A 496 19.30 0.86 -21.34
N TYR A 497 19.30 -0.48 -21.25
CA TYR A 497 19.89 -1.36 -22.25
C TYR A 497 19.11 -2.68 -22.35
N ALA A 498 19.38 -3.48 -23.38
CA ALA A 498 18.71 -4.78 -23.57
C ALA A 498 19.40 -5.90 -22.75
N PRO A 499 18.65 -6.87 -22.21
CA PRO A 499 19.23 -7.95 -21.41
C PRO A 499 20.07 -8.92 -22.26
N LEU A 500 21.14 -9.46 -21.67
CA LEU A 500 21.86 -10.58 -22.26
C LEU A 500 21.03 -11.86 -22.20
N ARG A 501 20.85 -12.54 -23.34
CA ARG A 501 20.06 -13.78 -23.43
C ARG A 501 20.96 -15.00 -23.66
N CYS A 502 20.57 -16.13 -23.07
CA CYS A 502 21.21 -17.42 -23.29
C CYS A 502 21.00 -17.88 -24.74
N ARG A 503 22.06 -18.39 -25.37
CA ARG A 503 22.03 -18.80 -26.79
C ARG A 503 21.17 -20.03 -27.07
N THR A 504 20.88 -20.85 -26.05
CA THR A 504 20.14 -22.11 -26.20
C THR A 504 18.69 -21.99 -25.78
N CYS A 505 18.42 -21.39 -24.62
CA CYS A 505 17.07 -21.33 -24.05
C CYS A 505 16.46 -19.93 -24.03
N SER A 506 17.18 -18.91 -24.53
CA SER A 506 16.72 -17.51 -24.58
C SER A 506 16.44 -16.85 -23.23
N ALA A 507 16.66 -17.53 -22.10
CA ALA A 507 16.59 -16.96 -20.76
C ALA A 507 17.54 -15.77 -20.60
N ALA A 508 17.10 -14.73 -19.92
CA ALA A 508 17.91 -13.56 -19.60
C ALA A 508 18.94 -13.88 -18.51
N LEU A 509 20.09 -13.19 -18.57
CA LEU A 509 21.08 -13.15 -17.50
C LEU A 509 20.40 -12.65 -16.22
N ASN A 510 20.76 -13.26 -15.09
CA ASN A 510 20.12 -13.04 -13.80
C ASN A 510 21.08 -13.41 -12.67
N PRO A 511 20.78 -13.03 -11.41
CA PRO A 511 21.73 -13.18 -10.30
C PRO A 511 22.14 -14.61 -9.97
N PHE A 512 21.35 -15.61 -10.40
CA PHE A 512 21.65 -17.02 -10.16
C PHE A 512 22.59 -17.63 -11.20
N ALA A 513 22.99 -16.87 -12.22
CA ALA A 513 23.97 -17.32 -13.21
C ALA A 513 25.36 -17.45 -12.58
N ARG A 514 26.02 -18.60 -12.79
CA ARG A 514 27.42 -18.77 -12.37
C ARG A 514 28.34 -18.06 -13.36
N VAL A 515 29.15 -17.14 -12.88
CA VAL A 515 30.06 -16.36 -13.71
C VAL A 515 31.50 -16.83 -13.51
N ASP A 516 32.22 -17.04 -14.60
CA ASP A 516 33.67 -17.19 -14.62
C ASP A 516 34.28 -15.91 -15.19
N PHE A 517 34.80 -15.07 -14.28
CA PHE A 517 35.37 -13.76 -14.61
C PHE A 517 36.70 -13.85 -15.36
N THR A 518 37.39 -14.99 -15.31
CA THR A 518 38.66 -15.19 -16.01
C THR A 518 38.39 -15.55 -17.47
N ALA A 519 37.53 -16.53 -17.72
CA ALA A 519 37.16 -16.94 -19.07
C ALA A 519 36.11 -16.02 -19.73
N LYS A 520 35.55 -15.06 -18.98
CA LYS A 520 34.47 -14.16 -19.42
C LYS A 520 33.28 -14.94 -19.97
N ILE A 521 32.87 -15.95 -19.21
CA ILE A 521 31.68 -16.77 -19.52
C ILE A 521 30.70 -16.76 -18.36
N TRP A 522 29.43 -16.95 -18.66
CA TRP A 522 28.37 -17.20 -17.67
C TRP A 522 27.61 -18.47 -18.01
N ILE A 523 27.21 -19.19 -16.98
CA ILE A 523 26.46 -20.44 -17.07
C ILE A 523 25.01 -20.13 -16.74
N CYS A 524 24.12 -20.37 -17.69
CA CYS A 524 22.69 -20.15 -17.50
C CYS A 524 22.14 -21.10 -16.42
N PRO A 525 21.43 -20.61 -15.39
CA PRO A 525 20.91 -21.47 -14.31
C PRO A 525 19.74 -22.37 -14.78
N ILE A 526 19.09 -22.02 -15.89
CA ILE A 526 17.92 -22.76 -16.41
C ILE A 526 18.35 -23.98 -17.23
N CYS A 527 19.26 -23.80 -18.20
CA CYS A 527 19.67 -24.86 -19.13
C CYS A 527 21.11 -25.35 -18.96
N PHE A 528 21.90 -24.72 -18.08
CA PHE A 528 23.33 -24.97 -17.85
C PHE A 528 24.26 -24.72 -19.06
N GLN A 529 23.77 -24.06 -20.10
CA GLN A 529 24.60 -23.64 -21.23
C GLN A 529 25.65 -22.62 -20.78
N ARG A 530 26.89 -22.80 -21.25
CA ARG A 530 27.96 -21.80 -21.14
C ARG A 530 27.80 -20.77 -22.24
N ASN A 531 27.78 -19.50 -21.88
CA ASN A 531 27.61 -18.36 -22.79
C ASN A 531 28.80 -17.41 -22.61
N HIS A 532 29.33 -16.86 -23.70
CA HIS A 532 30.35 -15.81 -23.63
C HIS A 532 29.72 -14.44 -23.41
N PHE A 533 30.34 -13.62 -22.56
CA PHE A 533 29.98 -12.20 -22.47
C PHE A 533 30.36 -11.47 -23.77
N PRO A 534 29.54 -10.48 -24.20
CA PRO A 534 29.88 -9.64 -25.35
C PRO A 534 30.99 -8.63 -25.02
N PRO A 535 31.61 -8.00 -26.03
CA PRO A 535 32.77 -7.12 -25.82
C PRO A 535 32.56 -5.95 -24.85
N HIS A 536 31.34 -5.40 -24.76
CA HIS A 536 31.03 -4.32 -23.82
C HIS A 536 31.02 -4.76 -22.33
N TYR A 537 31.07 -6.07 -22.06
CA TYR A 537 31.22 -6.66 -20.72
C TYR A 537 32.67 -7.05 -20.40
N HIS A 538 33.67 -6.64 -21.21
CA HIS A 538 35.06 -7.08 -21.02
C HIS A 538 35.67 -6.72 -19.65
N VAL A 539 35.19 -5.63 -19.01
CA VAL A 539 35.64 -5.16 -17.68
C VAL A 539 34.92 -5.86 -16.52
N ILE A 540 34.04 -6.84 -16.78
CA ILE A 540 33.30 -7.52 -15.71
C ILE A 540 34.26 -8.20 -14.72
N SER A 541 34.05 -7.96 -13.43
CA SER A 541 34.80 -8.57 -12.32
C SER A 541 33.88 -8.74 -11.10
N GLU A 542 34.36 -9.42 -10.06
CA GLU A 542 33.60 -9.58 -8.79
C GLU A 542 33.22 -8.23 -8.15
N THR A 543 34.02 -7.19 -8.36
CA THR A 543 33.78 -5.82 -7.85
C THR A 543 33.09 -4.91 -8.86
N ASN A 544 32.88 -5.36 -10.10
CA ASN A 544 32.29 -4.57 -11.18
C ASN A 544 31.23 -5.43 -11.89
N LEU A 545 30.10 -5.59 -11.21
CA LEU A 545 28.97 -6.37 -11.70
C LEU A 545 27.95 -5.47 -12.42
N PRO A 546 27.37 -5.95 -13.54
CA PRO A 546 26.18 -5.33 -14.12
C PRO A 546 24.99 -5.49 -13.17
N CYS A 547 23.98 -4.63 -13.32
CA CYS A 547 22.80 -4.60 -12.45
C CYS A 547 22.17 -6.00 -12.28
N GLU A 548 21.97 -6.71 -13.38
CA GLU A 548 21.30 -8.02 -13.41
C GLU A 548 22.06 -9.18 -12.74
N LEU A 549 23.26 -8.95 -12.22
CA LEU A 549 24.04 -9.95 -11.47
C LEU A 549 24.13 -9.68 -9.97
N TYR A 550 23.60 -8.56 -9.48
CA TYR A 550 23.54 -8.33 -8.04
C TYR A 550 22.54 -9.29 -7.38
N PRO A 551 22.89 -10.00 -6.30
CA PRO A 551 22.03 -11.00 -5.66
C PRO A 551 20.64 -10.50 -5.27
N GLN A 552 20.52 -9.23 -4.91
CA GLN A 552 19.25 -8.58 -4.53
C GLN A 552 18.36 -8.19 -5.71
N TYR A 553 18.88 -8.16 -6.94
CA TYR A 553 18.14 -7.74 -8.13
C TYR A 553 17.60 -8.95 -8.90
N THR A 554 16.75 -9.74 -8.23
CA THR A 554 16.01 -10.87 -8.82
C THR A 554 14.98 -10.42 -9.85
N THR A 555 14.49 -9.18 -9.71
CA THR A 555 13.62 -8.50 -10.65
C THR A 555 14.27 -7.21 -11.17
N VAL A 556 14.39 -7.09 -12.50
CA VAL A 556 14.99 -5.94 -13.18
C VAL A 556 14.11 -5.53 -14.36
N GLU A 557 13.96 -4.22 -14.57
CA GLU A 557 13.28 -3.66 -15.72
C GLU A 557 14.26 -3.08 -16.73
N TYR A 558 14.11 -3.45 -17.99
CA TYR A 558 14.97 -3.02 -19.08
C TYR A 558 14.17 -2.08 -19.99
N THR A 559 14.73 -0.90 -20.26
CA THR A 559 14.20 -0.02 -21.30
C THR A 559 14.80 -0.42 -22.64
N MET A 560 13.97 -0.89 -23.56
CA MET A 560 14.44 -1.37 -24.86
C MET A 560 14.80 -0.18 -25.77
N PRO A 561 15.98 -0.20 -26.45
CA PRO A 561 16.33 0.83 -27.41
C PRO A 561 15.29 0.87 -28.54
N SER A 562 14.77 2.06 -28.84
CA SER A 562 13.85 2.23 -29.98
C SER A 562 14.56 1.79 -31.28
N PRO A 563 13.90 1.04 -32.18
CA PRO A 563 14.45 0.66 -33.49
C PRO A 563 14.94 1.85 -34.34
N SER A 564 14.56 3.08 -33.97
CA SER A 564 14.92 4.32 -34.66
C SER A 564 16.21 4.99 -34.17
N GLN A 565 16.99 4.39 -33.27
CA GLN A 565 18.35 4.88 -32.94
C GLN A 565 19.41 4.09 -33.73
N PRO A 566 20.04 4.69 -34.76
CA PRO A 566 21.15 4.04 -35.44
C PRO A 566 22.36 4.02 -34.52
N THR A 567 22.82 2.82 -34.20
CA THR A 567 24.13 2.58 -33.59
C THR A 567 25.23 2.90 -34.60
N GLY A 568 25.93 4.02 -34.42
CA GLY A 568 27.30 4.25 -34.93
C GLY A 568 27.46 4.56 -36.43
N VAL A 569 27.88 5.81 -36.69
CA VAL A 569 28.77 6.30 -37.77
C VAL A 569 28.45 5.84 -39.21
N GLY A 570 27.75 6.70 -39.97
CA GLY A 570 27.75 6.63 -41.45
C GLY A 570 26.64 7.43 -42.13
N ASN A 571 27.05 8.54 -42.77
CA ASN A 571 26.39 9.35 -43.81
C ASN A 571 24.92 9.81 -43.65
N TYR A 572 24.80 11.15 -43.59
CA TYR A 572 23.60 11.93 -43.87
C TYR A 572 23.03 11.60 -45.25
N ASP A 573 21.75 11.20 -45.29
CA ASP A 573 20.92 11.43 -46.47
C ASP A 573 19.57 12.00 -46.02
N GLN A 574 19.29 13.22 -46.46
CA GLN A 574 18.10 13.99 -46.15
C GLN A 574 16.93 13.51 -47.02
N SER A 575 16.06 12.67 -46.46
CA SER A 575 14.69 12.52 -46.97
C SER A 575 13.68 12.34 -45.82
N GLY A 576 13.16 13.46 -45.33
CA GLY A 576 11.73 13.68 -45.03
C GLY A 576 10.92 12.74 -44.13
N ALA A 577 11.52 11.89 -43.28
CA ALA A 577 10.78 11.17 -42.23
C ALA A 577 10.97 11.87 -40.88
N VAL A 578 9.89 12.43 -40.33
CA VAL A 578 9.85 13.02 -38.98
C VAL A 578 10.32 11.98 -37.96
N SER A 579 11.39 12.34 -37.28
CA SER A 579 12.19 11.51 -36.38
C SER A 579 11.49 11.25 -35.03
N GLY A 580 11.37 9.97 -34.64
CA GLY A 580 11.60 9.53 -33.26
C GLY A 580 10.52 9.72 -32.19
N GLN A 581 9.25 9.95 -32.53
CA GLN A 581 8.19 10.00 -31.51
C GLN A 581 7.66 8.60 -31.12
N PRO A 582 7.39 8.33 -29.82
CA PRO A 582 6.71 7.12 -29.37
C PRO A 582 5.33 6.99 -30.05
N SER A 583 4.88 5.78 -30.37
CA SER A 583 3.54 5.59 -30.92
C SER A 583 2.50 5.99 -29.86
N PRO A 584 1.57 6.91 -30.16
CA PRO A 584 0.56 7.34 -29.20
C PRO A 584 -0.42 6.21 -28.87
N SER A 585 -0.97 6.24 -27.66
CA SER A 585 -2.08 5.37 -27.25
C SER A 585 -3.34 5.75 -28.03
N VAL A 586 -4.19 4.75 -28.32
CA VAL A 586 -5.43 4.95 -29.08
C VAL A 586 -6.63 4.55 -28.24
N PHE A 587 -7.64 5.41 -28.18
CA PHE A 587 -8.91 5.18 -27.47
C PHE A 587 -10.08 5.37 -28.44
N VAL A 588 -10.87 4.32 -28.65
CA VAL A 588 -12.11 4.38 -29.42
C VAL A 588 -13.28 4.22 -28.47
N PHE A 589 -14.02 5.29 -28.24
CA PHE A 589 -15.22 5.27 -27.41
C PHE A 589 -16.41 4.74 -28.22
N VAL A 590 -17.12 3.75 -27.66
CA VAL A 590 -18.30 3.14 -28.26
C VAL A 590 -19.49 3.40 -27.34
N LEU A 591 -20.38 4.30 -27.75
CA LEU A 591 -21.50 4.75 -26.93
C LEU A 591 -22.84 4.22 -27.46
N ASP A 592 -23.56 3.53 -26.59
CA ASP A 592 -24.95 3.14 -26.80
C ASP A 592 -25.91 4.34 -26.70
N THR A 593 -26.81 4.47 -27.68
CA THR A 593 -27.87 5.49 -27.72
C THR A 593 -29.25 4.93 -27.40
N CYS A 594 -29.42 3.62 -27.22
CA CYS A 594 -30.69 2.97 -26.87
C CYS A 594 -30.97 3.02 -25.36
N MET A 595 -30.84 4.20 -24.75
CA MET A 595 -30.95 4.44 -23.30
C MET A 595 -32.04 5.46 -22.99
N ILE A 596 -32.44 5.54 -21.72
CA ILE A 596 -33.26 6.68 -21.25
C ILE A 596 -32.40 7.94 -21.18
N GLU A 597 -33.01 9.10 -21.40
CA GLU A 597 -32.32 10.41 -21.50
C GLU A 597 -31.44 10.72 -20.27
N GLU A 598 -31.88 10.36 -19.07
CA GLU A 598 -31.11 10.58 -17.85
C GLU A 598 -29.79 9.80 -17.84
N GLU A 599 -29.87 8.49 -18.10
CA GLU A 599 -28.71 7.60 -18.17
C GLU A 599 -27.76 7.98 -19.31
N PHE A 600 -28.33 8.36 -20.45
CA PHE A 600 -27.57 8.87 -21.58
C PHE A 600 -26.84 10.17 -21.23
N GLY A 601 -27.49 11.08 -20.49
CA GLY A 601 -26.88 12.30 -19.96
C GLY A 601 -25.68 12.02 -19.04
N TYR A 602 -25.79 11.04 -18.14
CA TYR A 602 -24.66 10.62 -17.28
C TYR A 602 -23.51 10.03 -18.10
N ALA A 603 -23.79 9.16 -19.07
CA ALA A 603 -22.78 8.57 -19.94
C ALA A 603 -22.04 9.65 -20.77
N LYS A 604 -22.78 10.62 -21.32
CA LYS A 604 -22.20 11.77 -22.04
C LYS A 604 -21.28 12.59 -21.12
N SER A 605 -21.75 12.95 -19.92
CA SER A 605 -20.95 13.70 -18.96
C SER A 605 -19.66 12.98 -18.58
N ALA A 606 -19.71 11.66 -18.40
CA ALA A 606 -18.54 10.86 -18.08
C ALA A 606 -17.54 10.81 -19.25
N LEU A 607 -18.03 10.70 -20.49
CA LEU A 607 -17.18 10.73 -21.69
C LEU A 607 -16.47 12.07 -21.87
N LYS A 608 -17.17 13.20 -21.70
CA LYS A 608 -16.56 14.53 -21.74
C LYS A 608 -15.43 14.66 -20.73
N GLN A 609 -15.69 14.23 -19.49
CA GLN A 609 -14.68 14.22 -18.44
C GLN A 609 -13.48 13.33 -18.80
N ALA A 610 -13.71 12.13 -19.34
CA ALA A 610 -12.63 11.23 -19.74
C ALA A 610 -11.74 11.82 -20.84
N ILE A 611 -12.34 12.47 -21.85
CA ILE A 611 -11.58 13.10 -22.94
C ILE A 611 -10.67 14.21 -22.42
N GLY A 612 -11.16 15.04 -21.50
CA GLY A 612 -10.36 16.09 -20.87
C GLY A 612 -9.26 15.58 -19.92
N LEU A 613 -9.27 14.29 -19.57
CA LEU A 613 -8.23 13.65 -18.75
C LEU A 613 -7.20 12.87 -19.60
N LEU A 614 -7.45 12.68 -20.89
CA LEU A 614 -6.53 11.94 -21.76
C LEU A 614 -5.23 12.75 -22.03
N PRO A 615 -4.09 12.07 -22.23
CA PRO A 615 -2.89 12.72 -22.73
C PRO A 615 -3.14 13.44 -24.05
N GLU A 616 -2.59 14.64 -24.23
CA GLU A 616 -2.84 15.50 -25.40
C GLU A 616 -2.60 14.80 -26.75
N ASN A 617 -1.59 13.93 -26.81
CA ASN A 617 -1.19 13.20 -28.00
C ASN A 617 -1.92 11.86 -28.20
N ALA A 618 -2.77 11.43 -27.25
CA ALA A 618 -3.54 10.20 -27.37
C ALA A 618 -4.55 10.33 -28.52
N LEU A 619 -4.63 9.32 -29.39
CA LEU A 619 -5.56 9.34 -30.51
C LEU A 619 -6.94 8.88 -30.06
N VAL A 620 -7.96 9.69 -30.35
CA VAL A 620 -9.35 9.44 -29.97
C VAL A 620 -10.20 9.20 -31.21
N GLY A 621 -11.04 8.16 -31.14
CA GLY A 621 -12.11 7.88 -32.11
C GLY A 621 -13.45 7.72 -31.42
N PHE A 622 -14.54 7.94 -32.17
CA PHE A 622 -15.89 7.88 -31.62
C PHE A 622 -16.83 7.07 -32.50
N VAL A 623 -17.54 6.12 -31.89
CA VAL A 623 -18.58 5.30 -32.50
C VAL A 623 -19.82 5.39 -31.63
N SER A 624 -20.95 5.80 -32.18
CA SER A 624 -22.25 5.72 -31.49
C SER A 624 -23.10 4.62 -32.11
N PHE A 625 -23.96 3.96 -31.35
CA PHE A 625 -24.82 2.93 -31.92
C PHE A 625 -26.17 2.81 -31.22
N GLY A 626 -27.16 2.37 -31.99
CA GLY A 626 -28.48 1.97 -31.51
C GLY A 626 -29.02 0.87 -32.41
N THR A 627 -30.06 1.19 -33.21
CA THR A 627 -30.52 0.32 -34.31
C THR A 627 -29.48 0.17 -35.43
N GLN A 628 -28.59 1.16 -35.58
CA GLN A 628 -27.49 1.19 -36.54
C GLN A 628 -26.19 1.60 -35.84
N ALA A 629 -25.04 1.25 -36.42
CA ALA A 629 -23.73 1.65 -35.91
C ALA A 629 -23.18 2.82 -36.73
N HIS A 630 -22.75 3.89 -36.06
CA HIS A 630 -22.31 5.14 -36.65
C HIS A 630 -20.83 5.40 -36.32
N VAL A 631 -19.97 5.47 -37.33
CA VAL A 631 -18.57 5.87 -37.18
C VAL A 631 -18.43 7.34 -37.56
N HIS A 632 -17.98 8.14 -36.61
CA HIS A 632 -17.87 9.59 -36.77
C HIS A 632 -16.48 9.97 -37.30
N GLU A 633 -16.45 10.79 -38.36
CA GLU A 633 -15.20 11.34 -38.92
C GLU A 633 -14.90 12.68 -38.24
N LEU A 634 -13.93 12.68 -37.33
CA LEU A 634 -13.57 13.84 -36.50
C LEU A 634 -12.71 14.87 -37.25
N GLY A 635 -11.95 14.42 -38.26
CA GLY A 635 -10.98 15.23 -39.02
C GLY A 635 -11.56 16.29 -39.97
N PHE A 636 -12.88 16.47 -40.02
CA PHE A 636 -13.54 17.41 -40.92
C PHE A 636 -14.39 18.40 -40.12
N SER A 637 -13.78 19.53 -39.73
CA SER A 637 -14.39 20.54 -38.84
C SER A 637 -15.55 21.33 -39.47
N ASP A 638 -15.65 21.36 -40.80
CA ASP A 638 -16.68 22.17 -41.50
C ASP A 638 -18.08 21.54 -41.45
N LEU A 639 -18.17 20.20 -41.28
CA LEU A 639 -19.43 19.46 -41.22
C LEU A 639 -19.23 18.09 -40.56
N THR A 640 -20.13 17.67 -39.68
CA THR A 640 -20.11 16.29 -39.13
C THR A 640 -20.38 15.25 -40.22
N LYS A 641 -19.41 14.40 -40.53
CA LYS A 641 -19.57 13.24 -41.43
C LYS A 641 -19.68 11.95 -40.63
N VAL A 642 -20.69 11.14 -40.95
CA VAL A 642 -20.98 9.89 -40.23
C VAL A 642 -21.13 8.75 -41.25
N TYR A 643 -20.42 7.66 -41.00
CA TYR A 643 -20.54 6.41 -41.75
C TYR A 643 -21.50 5.48 -41.03
N VAL A 644 -22.57 5.09 -41.71
CA VAL A 644 -23.66 4.30 -41.13
C VAL A 644 -23.57 2.85 -41.60
N PHE A 645 -23.43 1.95 -40.64
CA PHE A 645 -23.44 0.51 -40.85
C PHE A 645 -24.75 -0.09 -40.34
N ARG A 646 -25.31 -1.02 -41.13
CA ARG A 646 -26.54 -1.71 -40.79
C ARG A 646 -26.34 -2.61 -39.56
N GLY A 647 -27.18 -2.46 -38.55
CA GLY A 647 -27.11 -3.23 -37.31
C GLY A 647 -27.52 -4.71 -37.43
N ASP A 648 -28.23 -5.09 -38.49
CA ASP A 648 -28.74 -6.45 -38.70
C ASP A 648 -27.77 -7.37 -39.45
N LYS A 649 -26.67 -6.82 -39.99
CA LYS A 649 -25.77 -7.51 -40.89
C LYS A 649 -24.38 -7.71 -40.27
N GLU A 650 -23.86 -8.92 -40.38
CA GLU A 650 -22.44 -9.18 -40.10
C GLU A 650 -21.55 -8.61 -41.21
N ILE A 651 -20.56 -7.82 -40.84
CA ILE A 651 -19.66 -7.13 -41.77
C ILE A 651 -18.23 -7.51 -41.40
N SER A 652 -17.45 -7.98 -42.37
CA SER A 652 -16.07 -8.39 -42.12
C SER A 652 -15.14 -7.18 -41.93
N LYS A 653 -14.00 -7.39 -41.27
CA LYS A 653 -12.94 -6.39 -41.12
C LYS A 653 -12.59 -5.74 -42.47
N ASP A 654 -12.37 -6.53 -43.51
CA ASP A 654 -11.95 -6.03 -44.82
C ASP A 654 -13.04 -5.17 -45.48
N GLN A 655 -14.32 -5.53 -45.31
CA GLN A 655 -15.45 -4.74 -45.80
C GLN A 655 -15.57 -3.41 -45.04
N ILE A 656 -15.35 -3.41 -43.71
CA ILE A 656 -15.33 -2.18 -42.91
C ILE A 656 -14.21 -1.26 -43.40
N LEU A 657 -13.00 -1.79 -43.56
CA LEU A 657 -11.86 -1.02 -44.06
C LEU A 657 -12.11 -0.46 -45.46
N GLU A 658 -12.70 -1.24 -46.37
CA GLU A 658 -13.03 -0.78 -47.72
C GLU A 658 -14.10 0.32 -47.72
N GLN A 659 -15.18 0.17 -46.94
CA GLN A 659 -16.26 1.16 -46.81
C GLN A 659 -15.79 2.46 -46.14
N LEU A 660 -14.85 2.35 -45.21
CA LEU A 660 -14.17 3.51 -44.61
C LEU A 660 -13.02 4.04 -45.50
N GLY A 661 -12.80 3.52 -46.70
CA GLY A 661 -11.72 3.98 -47.59
C GLY A 661 -10.30 3.74 -47.05
N LEU A 662 -10.14 2.84 -46.08
CA LEU A 662 -8.88 2.45 -45.43
C LEU A 662 -8.31 1.13 -46.00
N GLY A 663 -9.02 0.49 -46.93
CA GLY A 663 -8.60 -0.75 -47.59
C GLY A 663 -7.44 -0.60 -48.58
N ALA A 664 -6.87 -1.73 -49.01
CA ALA A 664 -5.69 -1.79 -49.89
C ALA A 664 -5.86 -1.07 -51.25
N SER A 665 -7.08 -0.95 -51.74
CA SER A 665 -7.47 -0.21 -52.96
C SER A 665 -7.40 1.31 -52.80
N GLY A 666 -7.50 1.86 -51.58
CA GLY A 666 -7.37 3.30 -51.28
C GLY A 666 -5.93 3.81 -51.28
N ARG A 667 -4.92 2.93 -51.22
CA ARG A 667 -3.48 3.27 -51.27
C ARG A 667 -2.91 3.40 -52.69
N ARG A 668 -3.69 3.13 -53.74
CA ARG A 668 -3.23 3.30 -55.14
C ARG A 668 -3.50 4.72 -55.63
N THR A 669 -2.46 5.52 -55.80
CA THR A 669 -2.49 6.69 -56.70
C THR A 669 -2.97 6.25 -58.08
N PRO A 670 -4.00 6.88 -58.68
CA PRO A 670 -4.45 6.51 -60.00
C PRO A 670 -3.41 6.95 -61.04
N VAL A 671 -2.74 5.99 -61.65
CA VAL A 671 -1.95 6.22 -62.86
C VAL A 671 -2.94 6.26 -64.04
N GLY A 672 -3.17 7.44 -64.59
CA GLY A 672 -3.77 7.66 -65.91
C GLY A 672 -5.28 7.96 -65.93
N GLY A 673 -5.62 9.24 -66.10
CA GLY A 673 -6.99 9.70 -66.41
C GLY A 673 -7.20 11.16 -66.01
N PHE A 674 -7.69 11.98 -66.95
CA PHE A 674 -7.81 13.45 -66.93
C PHE A 674 -8.38 14.10 -65.65
N PRO A 675 -7.96 15.34 -65.31
CA PRO A 675 -8.34 15.99 -64.06
C PRO A 675 -9.73 16.66 -64.18
N MET A 676 -10.64 16.28 -63.28
CA MET A 676 -11.78 17.10 -62.88
C MET A 676 -11.68 17.31 -61.37
N GLY A 677 -11.78 18.57 -60.95
CA GLY A 677 -11.32 19.09 -59.66
C GLY A 677 -11.76 18.26 -58.45
N ARG A 678 -10.77 17.90 -57.61
CA ARG A 678 -10.94 17.50 -56.23
C ARG A 678 -10.00 18.34 -55.38
N ASP A 679 -10.57 19.01 -54.38
CA ASP A 679 -9.87 19.87 -53.44
C ASP A 679 -8.65 19.21 -52.79
N ILE A 680 -7.58 19.98 -52.69
CA ILE A 680 -6.22 19.59 -52.28
C ILE A 680 -6.06 19.75 -50.74
N SER A 681 -6.97 19.20 -49.93
CA SER A 681 -6.83 19.28 -48.45
C SER A 681 -7.41 18.12 -47.62
N GLY A 682 -7.58 16.91 -48.20
CA GLY A 682 -8.13 15.76 -47.46
C GLY A 682 -7.07 14.79 -46.93
N ASN A 683 -6.95 14.69 -45.60
CA ASN A 683 -6.12 13.71 -44.89
C ASN A 683 -6.55 12.26 -45.26
N SER A 684 -5.81 11.57 -46.14
CA SER A 684 -6.25 10.32 -46.81
C SER A 684 -6.00 9.02 -46.03
N GLY A 685 -6.05 9.06 -44.70
CA GLY A 685 -5.70 7.91 -43.83
C GLY A 685 -6.61 7.75 -42.61
N VAL A 686 -6.27 6.81 -41.72
CA VAL A 686 -7.00 6.53 -40.47
C VAL A 686 -7.10 7.76 -39.56
N ASN A 687 -6.17 8.70 -39.69
CA ASN A 687 -6.10 9.96 -38.95
C ASN A 687 -7.33 10.88 -39.16
N ARG A 688 -8.22 10.59 -40.12
CA ARG A 688 -9.49 11.31 -40.24
C ARG A 688 -10.54 10.85 -39.22
N PHE A 689 -10.41 9.63 -38.71
CA PHE A 689 -11.27 9.05 -37.69
C PHE A 689 -10.63 9.06 -36.30
N LEU A 690 -9.30 9.03 -36.25
CA LEU A 690 -8.51 9.01 -35.02
C LEU A 690 -7.67 10.29 -34.96
N LEU A 691 -8.06 11.24 -34.10
CA LEU A 691 -7.36 12.52 -33.93
C LEU A 691 -6.72 12.61 -32.55
N PRO A 692 -5.62 13.36 -32.37
CA PRO A 692 -5.11 13.68 -31.04
C PRO A 692 -6.19 14.32 -30.16
N ALA A 693 -6.22 13.95 -28.88
CA ALA A 693 -7.21 14.46 -27.92
C ALA A 693 -7.24 16.00 -27.90
N SER A 694 -6.07 16.65 -27.96
CA SER A 694 -5.94 18.12 -28.03
C SER A 694 -6.58 18.76 -29.26
N GLU A 695 -6.76 18.00 -30.35
CA GLU A 695 -7.32 18.51 -31.61
C GLU A 695 -8.82 18.22 -31.74
N CYS A 696 -9.35 17.20 -31.05
CA CYS A 696 -10.73 16.76 -31.19
C CYS A 696 -11.61 16.95 -29.96
N GLU A 697 -11.08 17.40 -28.82
CA GLU A 697 -11.85 17.63 -27.58
C GLU A 697 -13.12 18.45 -27.84
N PHE A 698 -12.98 19.65 -28.40
CA PHE A 698 -14.11 20.53 -28.71
C PHE A 698 -15.10 19.89 -29.71
N THR A 699 -14.59 19.18 -30.71
CA THR A 699 -15.40 18.51 -31.73
C THR A 699 -16.25 17.40 -31.13
N ILE A 700 -15.67 16.58 -30.26
CA ILE A 700 -16.40 15.51 -29.57
C ILE A 700 -17.38 16.08 -28.56
N ASP A 701 -17.01 17.13 -27.82
CA ASP A 701 -17.93 17.79 -26.89
C ASP A 701 -19.18 18.34 -27.59
N SER A 702 -18.98 19.02 -28.71
CA SER A 702 -20.07 19.53 -29.56
C SER A 702 -20.92 18.38 -30.12
N LEU A 703 -20.27 17.31 -30.59
CA LEU A 703 -20.94 16.11 -31.08
C LEU A 703 -21.79 15.46 -29.98
N LEU A 704 -21.26 15.32 -28.77
CA LEU A 704 -22.00 14.74 -27.63
C LEU A 704 -23.19 15.63 -27.22
N ASP A 705 -23.08 16.96 -27.33
CA ASP A 705 -24.21 17.86 -27.07
C ASP A 705 -25.34 17.70 -28.09
N GLU A 706 -25.00 17.49 -29.36
CA GLU A 706 -25.96 17.25 -30.44
C GLU A 706 -26.50 15.81 -30.48
N LEU A 707 -25.78 14.85 -29.90
CA LEU A 707 -26.18 13.45 -29.90
C LEU A 707 -27.41 13.25 -29.00
N HIS A 708 -28.42 12.55 -29.55
CA HIS A 708 -29.67 12.20 -28.90
C HIS A 708 -29.82 10.68 -28.74
N THR A 709 -30.77 10.25 -27.91
CA THR A 709 -31.14 8.83 -27.82
C THR A 709 -31.68 8.32 -29.14
N ASP A 710 -31.62 7.01 -29.36
CA ASP A 710 -32.10 6.37 -30.58
C ASP A 710 -33.60 6.65 -30.79
N GLN A 711 -33.96 7.28 -31.92
CA GLN A 711 -35.32 7.76 -32.19
C GLN A 711 -36.18 6.74 -32.96
N TRP A 712 -35.68 5.52 -33.19
CA TRP A 712 -36.44 4.48 -33.87
C TRP A 712 -37.66 4.07 -33.03
N PRO A 713 -38.88 4.01 -33.61
CA PRO A 713 -40.07 3.65 -32.86
C PRO A 713 -39.98 2.23 -32.27
N VAL A 714 -40.14 2.12 -30.95
CA VAL A 714 -40.20 0.84 -30.24
C VAL A 714 -41.67 0.46 -30.06
N GLN A 715 -42.05 -0.71 -30.57
CA GLN A 715 -43.41 -1.23 -30.39
C GLN A 715 -43.69 -1.53 -28.91
N PRO A 716 -44.92 -1.30 -28.41
CA PRO A 716 -45.28 -1.69 -27.05
C PRO A 716 -45.04 -3.18 -26.82
N GLY A 717 -44.39 -3.52 -25.70
CA GLY A 717 -44.00 -4.91 -25.41
C GLY A 717 -42.70 -5.37 -26.08
N SER A 718 -41.97 -4.46 -26.74
CA SER A 718 -40.66 -4.75 -27.32
C SER A 718 -39.53 -3.97 -26.65
N ARG A 719 -38.33 -4.55 -26.63
CA ARG A 719 -37.04 -3.91 -26.37
C ARG A 719 -36.61 -3.05 -27.57
N GLN A 720 -35.73 -2.09 -27.32
CA GLN A 720 -35.03 -1.34 -28.36
C GLN A 720 -34.24 -2.28 -29.27
N SER A 721 -34.10 -1.90 -30.54
CA SER A 721 -33.22 -2.56 -31.50
C SER A 721 -31.79 -2.16 -31.23
N ARG A 722 -30.96 -3.06 -30.70
CA ARG A 722 -29.60 -2.75 -30.27
C ARG A 722 -28.60 -3.65 -30.94
N CYS A 723 -27.73 -3.09 -31.77
CA CYS A 723 -26.73 -3.82 -32.54
C CYS A 723 -25.32 -3.77 -31.93
N THR A 724 -25.20 -4.11 -30.64
CA THR A 724 -23.92 -4.07 -29.90
C THR A 724 -22.79 -4.82 -30.60
N GLY A 725 -23.08 -6.03 -31.11
CA GLY A 725 -22.06 -6.84 -31.77
C GLY A 725 -21.52 -6.19 -33.05
N VAL A 726 -22.38 -5.53 -33.85
CA VAL A 726 -21.94 -4.77 -35.04
C VAL A 726 -21.10 -3.57 -34.62
N ALA A 727 -21.51 -2.82 -33.61
CA ALA A 727 -20.75 -1.65 -33.14
C ALA A 727 -19.33 -2.02 -32.71
N LEU A 728 -19.18 -3.11 -31.94
CA LEU A 728 -17.89 -3.62 -31.51
C LEU A 728 -17.04 -4.17 -32.68
N SER A 729 -17.66 -4.86 -33.64
CA SER A 729 -16.98 -5.31 -34.87
C SER A 729 -16.49 -4.14 -35.72
N VAL A 730 -17.29 -3.08 -35.85
CA VAL A 730 -16.93 -1.86 -36.58
C VAL A 730 -15.77 -1.13 -35.90
N ALA A 731 -15.83 -0.94 -34.58
CA ALA A 731 -14.74 -0.35 -33.81
C ALA A 731 -13.44 -1.17 -33.92
N THR A 732 -13.55 -2.50 -33.84
CA THR A 732 -12.41 -3.41 -34.05
C THR A 732 -11.86 -3.34 -35.49
N GLY A 733 -12.74 -3.19 -36.48
CA GLY A 733 -12.37 -3.00 -37.88
C GLY A 733 -11.61 -1.68 -38.11
N LEU A 734 -12.10 -0.60 -37.52
CA LEU A 734 -11.47 0.73 -37.56
C LEU A 734 -10.07 0.70 -36.94
N LEU A 735 -9.95 0.15 -35.73
CA LEU A 735 -8.64 -0.02 -35.09
C LEU A 735 -7.70 -0.91 -35.90
N GLY A 736 -8.24 -1.88 -36.65
CA GLY A 736 -7.49 -2.72 -37.56
C GLY A 736 -6.76 -1.98 -38.69
N ALA A 737 -7.00 -0.67 -38.89
CA ALA A 737 -6.26 0.21 -39.79
C ALA A 737 -5.02 0.87 -39.15
N CYS A 738 -4.85 0.77 -37.82
CA CYS A 738 -3.70 1.30 -37.10
C CYS A 738 -2.41 0.54 -37.48
N PHE A 739 -1.25 1.11 -37.13
CA PHE A 739 0.01 0.42 -37.31
C PHE A 739 0.06 -0.85 -36.45
N PRO A 740 0.58 -1.98 -36.97
CA PRO A 740 0.76 -3.18 -36.16
C PRO A 740 1.60 -2.88 -34.91
N GLY A 741 1.10 -3.26 -33.74
CA GLY A 741 1.79 -3.02 -32.46
C GLY A 741 1.44 -1.71 -31.75
N THR A 742 0.53 -0.89 -32.30
CA THR A 742 -0.06 0.24 -31.59
C THR A 742 -0.98 -0.26 -30.46
N GLY A 743 -0.73 0.16 -29.23
CA GLY A 743 -1.63 -0.07 -28.10
C GLY A 743 -2.94 0.69 -28.27
N ALA A 744 -4.05 -0.04 -28.43
CA ALA A 744 -5.37 0.56 -28.62
C ALA A 744 -6.44 -0.07 -27.71
N ARG A 745 -7.38 0.76 -27.24
CA ARG A 745 -8.51 0.38 -26.38
C ARG A 745 -9.83 0.76 -27.04
N ILE A 746 -10.76 -0.18 -27.06
CA ILE A 746 -12.18 0.07 -27.29
C ILE A 746 -12.80 0.26 -25.91
N VAL A 747 -13.40 1.41 -25.65
CA VAL A 747 -14.09 1.73 -24.40
C VAL A 747 -15.58 1.74 -24.65
N ALA A 748 -16.27 0.64 -24.32
CA ALA A 748 -17.69 0.45 -24.63
C ALA A 748 -18.57 0.80 -23.43
N LEU A 749 -19.48 1.78 -23.61
CA LEU A 749 -20.52 2.13 -22.64
C LEU A 749 -21.86 1.57 -23.15
N ILE A 750 -22.38 0.56 -22.46
CA ILE A 750 -23.53 -0.23 -22.94
C ILE A 750 -24.67 -0.22 -21.91
N GLY A 751 -25.84 0.25 -22.33
CA GLY A 751 -27.04 0.39 -21.50
C GLY A 751 -28.05 -0.76 -21.48
N GLY A 752 -27.70 -1.96 -21.95
CA GLY A 752 -28.66 -3.05 -22.17
C GLY A 752 -28.23 -4.09 -23.21
N PRO A 753 -28.97 -5.21 -23.34
CA PRO A 753 -28.55 -6.38 -24.09
C PRO A 753 -28.68 -6.22 -25.61
N CYS A 754 -27.74 -6.80 -26.36
CA CYS A 754 -27.79 -6.86 -27.82
C CYS A 754 -29.07 -7.61 -28.25
N SER A 755 -29.92 -6.96 -29.05
CA SER A 755 -31.23 -7.50 -29.47
C SER A 755 -31.36 -7.67 -30.98
N GLU A 756 -30.36 -7.25 -31.74
CA GLU A 756 -30.33 -7.35 -33.19
C GLU A 756 -28.92 -7.56 -33.72
N GLY A 757 -28.82 -8.37 -34.79
CA GLY A 757 -27.57 -8.64 -35.48
C GLY A 757 -26.67 -9.69 -34.82
N PRO A 758 -25.42 -9.81 -35.26
CA PRO A 758 -24.43 -10.70 -34.65
C PRO A 758 -24.23 -10.39 -33.16
N GLY A 759 -24.07 -11.43 -32.35
CA GLY A 759 -23.95 -11.28 -30.89
C GLY A 759 -25.29 -10.97 -30.18
N THR A 760 -26.45 -11.21 -30.82
CA THR A 760 -27.76 -11.09 -30.16
C THR A 760 -27.81 -11.95 -28.89
N ILE A 761 -28.20 -11.35 -27.77
CA ILE A 761 -28.31 -11.96 -26.43
C ILE A 761 -29.76 -12.38 -26.14
N VAL A 762 -30.71 -11.56 -26.57
CA VAL A 762 -32.15 -11.76 -26.34
C VAL A 762 -32.94 -11.21 -27.52
N SER A 763 -34.15 -11.72 -27.76
CA SER A 763 -35.02 -11.14 -28.78
C SER A 763 -35.57 -9.77 -28.36
N LYS A 764 -36.20 -9.10 -29.33
CA LYS A 764 -36.89 -7.83 -29.07
C LYS A 764 -38.16 -8.02 -28.23
N ASP A 765 -38.75 -9.21 -28.14
CA ASP A 765 -40.01 -9.40 -27.43
C ASP A 765 -39.80 -9.45 -25.91
N LEU A 766 -40.39 -8.51 -25.15
CA LEU A 766 -40.26 -8.45 -23.69
C LEU A 766 -40.90 -9.64 -22.97
N SER A 767 -41.81 -10.37 -23.63
CA SER A 767 -42.37 -11.61 -23.08
C SER A 767 -41.34 -12.74 -23.00
N GLU A 768 -40.28 -12.68 -23.82
CA GLU A 768 -39.13 -13.57 -23.72
C GLU A 768 -38.15 -13.02 -22.66
N PRO A 769 -37.93 -13.74 -21.55
CA PRO A 769 -37.01 -13.29 -20.51
C PRO A 769 -35.55 -13.40 -20.95
N LEU A 770 -34.68 -12.64 -20.30
CA LEU A 770 -33.24 -12.86 -20.38
C LEU A 770 -32.88 -14.20 -19.74
N ARG A 771 -31.84 -14.85 -20.27
CA ARG A 771 -31.36 -16.13 -19.75
C ARG A 771 -30.95 -16.06 -18.28
N SER A 772 -31.30 -17.09 -17.53
CA SER A 772 -30.83 -17.38 -16.19
C SER A 772 -29.85 -18.56 -16.19
N HIS A 773 -29.13 -18.80 -15.09
CA HIS A 773 -28.29 -20.02 -14.94
C HIS A 773 -29.09 -21.31 -15.16
N LYS A 774 -30.35 -21.34 -14.70
CA LYS A 774 -31.23 -22.49 -14.91
C LYS A 774 -31.54 -22.75 -16.39
N ASP A 775 -31.59 -21.70 -17.20
CA ASP A 775 -31.81 -21.83 -18.64
C ASP A 775 -30.54 -22.31 -19.34
N LEU A 776 -29.36 -21.87 -18.89
CA LEU A 776 -28.07 -22.36 -19.38
C LEU A 776 -27.88 -23.85 -19.06
N ASP A 777 -28.16 -24.27 -17.81
CA ASP A 777 -28.05 -25.66 -17.37
C ASP A 777 -28.96 -26.61 -18.15
N LYS A 778 -30.10 -26.12 -18.60
CA LYS A 778 -31.09 -26.89 -19.37
C LYS A 778 -30.93 -26.77 -20.89
N ASP A 779 -29.91 -26.04 -21.35
CA ASP A 779 -29.71 -25.67 -22.76
C ASP A 779 -30.96 -25.01 -23.38
N ALA A 780 -31.69 -24.23 -22.57
CA ALA A 780 -32.92 -23.54 -22.93
C ALA A 780 -32.70 -22.06 -23.34
N ALA A 781 -31.44 -21.63 -23.46
CA ALA A 781 -31.06 -20.27 -23.88
C ALA A 781 -30.67 -20.25 -25.38
N PRO A 782 -31.59 -19.89 -26.31
CA PRO A 782 -31.41 -20.09 -27.75
C PRO A 782 -30.31 -19.23 -28.38
N PHE A 783 -29.97 -18.10 -27.75
CA PHE A 783 -29.00 -17.13 -28.27
C PHE A 783 -27.57 -17.32 -27.72
N TYR A 784 -27.42 -17.89 -26.53
CA TYR A 784 -26.16 -17.91 -25.76
C TYR A 784 -24.97 -18.45 -26.56
N LYS A 785 -25.04 -19.71 -27.01
CA LYS A 785 -23.94 -20.38 -27.74
C LYS A 785 -23.56 -19.66 -29.05
N LYS A 786 -24.52 -19.01 -29.71
CA LYS A 786 -24.27 -18.25 -30.96
C LYS A 786 -23.57 -16.92 -30.66
N ALA A 787 -23.98 -16.23 -29.60
CA ALA A 787 -23.39 -14.97 -29.16
C ALA A 787 -21.97 -15.18 -28.60
N GLU A 788 -21.78 -16.17 -27.73
CA GLU A 788 -20.47 -16.57 -27.20
C GLU A 788 -19.47 -16.83 -28.34
N LYS A 789 -19.84 -17.65 -29.32
CA LYS A 789 -18.99 -17.93 -30.49
C LYS A 789 -18.65 -16.68 -31.31
N PHE A 790 -19.57 -15.72 -31.42
CA PHE A 790 -19.33 -14.47 -32.12
C PHE A 790 -18.31 -13.60 -31.36
N TYR A 791 -18.49 -13.42 -30.05
CA TYR A 791 -17.57 -12.65 -29.22
C TYR A 791 -16.22 -13.33 -29.06
N ASP A 792 -16.14 -14.66 -29.08
CA ASP A 792 -14.87 -15.40 -29.19
C ASP A 792 -14.13 -15.08 -30.50
N GLY A 793 -14.86 -15.00 -31.61
CA GLY A 793 -14.31 -14.56 -32.90
C GLY A 793 -13.74 -13.14 -32.82
N LEU A 794 -14.47 -12.24 -32.18
CA LEU A 794 -14.03 -10.87 -31.93
C LEU A 794 -12.79 -10.81 -31.01
N ALA A 795 -12.78 -11.61 -29.94
CA ALA A 795 -11.65 -11.74 -29.02
C ALA A 795 -10.37 -12.13 -29.77
N ASN A 796 -10.45 -13.15 -30.63
CA ASN A 796 -9.32 -13.58 -31.45
C ASN A 796 -8.83 -12.46 -32.39
N GLN A 797 -9.74 -11.70 -32.98
CA GLN A 797 -9.39 -10.57 -33.84
C GLN A 797 -8.66 -9.47 -33.05
N LEU A 798 -9.15 -9.10 -31.87
CA LEU A 798 -8.54 -8.10 -30.99
C LEU A 798 -7.16 -8.55 -30.49
N VAL A 799 -7.04 -9.79 -30.02
CA VAL A 799 -5.77 -10.38 -29.56
C VAL A 799 -4.71 -10.36 -30.67
N ASN A 800 -5.07 -10.77 -31.87
CA ASN A 800 -4.15 -10.78 -33.03
C ASN A 800 -3.68 -9.37 -33.42
N GLN A 801 -4.51 -8.35 -33.19
CA GLN A 801 -4.18 -6.95 -33.46
C GLN A 801 -3.42 -6.28 -32.29
N GLY A 802 -3.48 -6.84 -31.08
CA GLY A 802 -2.91 -6.23 -29.88
C GLY A 802 -3.82 -5.19 -29.24
N HIS A 803 -5.12 -5.23 -29.49
CA HIS A 803 -6.10 -4.26 -29.00
C HIS A 803 -6.92 -4.80 -27.83
N VAL A 804 -7.50 -3.90 -27.05
CA VAL A 804 -8.21 -4.18 -25.79
C VAL A 804 -9.68 -3.83 -25.94
N LEU A 805 -10.57 -4.61 -25.30
CA LEU A 805 -11.98 -4.26 -25.13
C LEU A 805 -12.28 -4.03 -23.65
N ASP A 806 -12.54 -2.77 -23.27
CA ASP A 806 -13.07 -2.38 -21.98
C ASP A 806 -14.60 -2.30 -22.05
N LEU A 807 -15.28 -2.88 -21.05
CA LEU A 807 -16.74 -3.01 -20.99
C LEU A 807 -17.30 -2.31 -19.75
N PHE A 808 -17.98 -1.19 -19.96
CA PHE A 808 -18.74 -0.47 -18.94
C PHE A 808 -20.23 -0.68 -19.18
N ALA A 809 -20.80 -1.65 -18.47
CA ALA A 809 -22.19 -2.05 -18.59
C ALA A 809 -23.00 -1.43 -17.45
N SER A 810 -24.00 -0.61 -17.80
CA SER A 810 -24.89 0.02 -16.82
C SER A 810 -26.34 -0.16 -17.22
N ALA A 811 -27.05 -1.06 -16.55
CA ALA A 811 -28.45 -1.34 -16.81
C ALA A 811 -29.10 -1.96 -15.56
N LEU A 812 -30.44 -1.82 -15.47
CA LEU A 812 -31.22 -2.46 -14.40
C LEU A 812 -31.35 -3.98 -14.56
N ASP A 813 -31.12 -4.50 -15.77
CA ASP A 813 -31.17 -5.92 -16.13
C ASP A 813 -29.87 -6.30 -16.87
N GLN A 814 -29.73 -7.56 -17.25
CA GLN A 814 -28.51 -8.09 -17.85
C GLN A 814 -28.22 -7.51 -19.24
N VAL A 815 -26.93 -7.36 -19.55
CA VAL A 815 -26.40 -6.71 -20.77
C VAL A 815 -25.76 -7.74 -21.73
N GLY A 816 -25.38 -8.91 -21.24
CA GLY A 816 -24.63 -9.91 -22.00
C GLY A 816 -23.14 -9.93 -21.66
N VAL A 817 -22.77 -9.56 -20.42
CA VAL A 817 -21.39 -9.66 -19.93
C VAL A 817 -20.90 -11.11 -20.00
N ALA A 818 -21.78 -12.09 -19.73
CA ALA A 818 -21.42 -13.51 -19.82
C ALA A 818 -20.92 -13.91 -21.22
N GLU A 819 -21.60 -13.47 -22.28
CA GLU A 819 -21.24 -13.78 -23.66
C GLU A 819 -20.04 -12.94 -24.16
N MET A 820 -19.89 -11.72 -23.66
CA MET A 820 -18.76 -10.83 -24.02
C MET A 820 -17.48 -11.11 -23.22
N LYS A 821 -17.57 -11.92 -22.15
CA LYS A 821 -16.49 -12.23 -21.21
C LYS A 821 -15.16 -12.53 -21.90
N ALA A 822 -15.16 -13.44 -22.87
CA ALA A 822 -13.94 -13.89 -23.54
C ALA A 822 -13.21 -12.75 -24.27
N ALA A 823 -13.95 -11.81 -24.87
CA ALA A 823 -13.35 -10.66 -25.56
C ALA A 823 -12.69 -9.68 -24.59
N VAL A 824 -13.26 -9.50 -23.40
CA VAL A 824 -12.69 -8.63 -22.37
C VAL A 824 -11.49 -9.32 -21.69
N GLU A 825 -11.69 -10.54 -21.18
CA GLU A 825 -10.68 -11.25 -20.39
C GLU A 825 -9.42 -11.58 -21.22
N ARG A 826 -9.57 -12.12 -22.43
CA ARG A 826 -8.41 -12.53 -23.26
C ARG A 826 -7.59 -11.34 -23.79
N THR A 827 -8.21 -10.17 -23.89
CA THR A 827 -7.52 -8.93 -24.28
C THR A 827 -6.98 -8.15 -23.07
N GLY A 828 -7.32 -8.56 -21.85
CA GLY A 828 -6.94 -7.88 -20.62
C GLY A 828 -7.67 -6.56 -20.38
N GLY A 829 -8.86 -6.42 -20.95
CA GLY A 829 -9.73 -5.27 -20.75
C GLY A 829 -10.33 -5.20 -19.35
N LEU A 830 -10.86 -4.03 -19.04
CA LEU A 830 -11.53 -3.71 -17.79
C LEU A 830 -13.02 -4.00 -17.92
N VAL A 831 -13.65 -4.43 -16.83
CA VAL A 831 -15.10 -4.63 -16.76
C VAL A 831 -15.65 -3.88 -15.56
N VAL A 832 -16.72 -3.12 -15.76
CA VAL A 832 -17.51 -2.49 -14.71
C VAL A 832 -18.97 -2.78 -14.97
N LEU A 833 -19.63 -3.40 -14.01
CA LEU A 833 -21.06 -3.68 -14.03
C LEU A 833 -21.74 -2.81 -12.98
N SER A 834 -22.72 -2.02 -13.38
CA SER A 834 -23.47 -1.15 -12.47
C SER A 834 -24.95 -1.06 -12.85
N GLU A 835 -25.78 -0.53 -11.95
CA GLU A 835 -27.22 -0.35 -12.21
C GLU A 835 -27.51 0.91 -13.04
N SER A 836 -26.58 1.89 -13.02
CA SER A 836 -26.75 3.23 -13.62
C SER A 836 -25.39 3.90 -13.85
N PHE A 837 -25.26 4.62 -14.97
CA PHE A 837 -24.12 5.50 -15.25
C PHE A 837 -24.06 6.72 -14.31
N GLY A 838 -25.13 7.00 -13.56
CA GLY A 838 -25.14 8.02 -12.50
C GLY A 838 -24.48 7.55 -11.20
N HIS A 839 -24.32 6.25 -11.00
CA HIS A 839 -23.84 5.67 -9.75
C HIS A 839 -22.33 5.84 -9.56
N SER A 840 -21.87 5.98 -8.31
CA SER A 840 -20.44 6.18 -7.99
C SER A 840 -19.56 5.03 -8.46
N VAL A 841 -20.08 3.80 -8.43
CA VAL A 841 -19.40 2.59 -8.94
C VAL A 841 -18.95 2.80 -10.39
N PHE A 842 -19.82 3.31 -11.27
CA PHE A 842 -19.41 3.63 -12.64
C PHE A 842 -18.57 4.90 -12.68
N LYS A 843 -19.08 6.02 -12.15
CA LYS A 843 -18.44 7.34 -12.31
C LYS A 843 -17.00 7.36 -11.83
N GLU A 844 -16.75 6.91 -10.60
CA GLU A 844 -15.42 6.92 -10.00
C GLU A 844 -14.52 5.87 -10.64
N SER A 845 -15.03 4.69 -10.99
CA SER A 845 -14.23 3.69 -11.71
C SER A 845 -13.82 4.21 -13.09
N PHE A 846 -14.73 4.78 -13.84
CA PHE A 846 -14.48 5.29 -15.19
C PHE A 846 -13.47 6.43 -15.17
N LYS A 847 -13.59 7.35 -14.21
CA LYS A 847 -12.66 8.45 -13.99
C LYS A 847 -11.23 7.95 -13.74
N ARG A 848 -11.04 6.97 -12.85
CA ARG A 848 -9.72 6.40 -12.50
C ARG A 848 -8.97 5.73 -13.65
N VAL A 849 -9.68 5.34 -14.71
CA VAL A 849 -9.04 4.80 -15.92
C VAL A 849 -8.18 5.85 -16.61
N PHE A 850 -8.56 7.13 -16.52
CA PHE A 850 -7.96 8.24 -17.26
C PHE A 850 -7.25 9.26 -16.36
N GLU A 851 -7.41 9.20 -15.03
CA GLU A 851 -6.69 10.09 -14.12
C GLU A 851 -5.20 9.76 -14.00
N ASP A 852 -4.41 10.82 -13.81
CA ASP A 852 -2.99 10.75 -13.48
C ASP A 852 -2.74 10.79 -11.97
N GLY A 853 -1.54 10.40 -11.55
CA GLY A 853 -1.09 10.41 -10.15
C GLY A 853 -1.13 9.04 -9.48
N GLU A 854 -1.15 9.03 -8.15
CA GLU A 854 -1.05 7.79 -7.35
C GLU A 854 -2.23 6.84 -7.56
N GLN A 855 -3.41 7.38 -7.87
CA GLN A 855 -4.64 6.60 -8.11
C GLN A 855 -4.80 6.13 -9.56
N SER A 856 -3.86 6.47 -10.44
CA SER A 856 -3.87 6.02 -11.82
C SER A 856 -3.62 4.51 -11.91
N LEU A 857 -4.43 3.82 -12.72
CA LEU A 857 -4.23 2.41 -13.02
C LEU A 857 -2.89 2.16 -13.72
N GLY A 858 -2.33 3.16 -14.42
CA GLY A 858 -1.09 3.02 -15.18
C GLY A 858 -1.24 2.02 -16.34
N LEU A 859 -2.24 2.25 -17.20
CA LEU A 859 -2.60 1.35 -18.29
C LEU A 859 -1.44 1.15 -19.26
N CYS A 860 -0.99 -0.09 -19.37
CA CYS A 860 0.03 -0.53 -20.30
C CYS A 860 -0.57 -1.36 -21.43
N PHE A 861 0.17 -1.46 -22.52
CA PHE A 861 -0.31 -2.04 -23.77
C PHE A 861 0.65 -3.07 -24.36
N ASN A 862 0.11 -3.87 -25.28
CA ASN A 862 0.86 -4.73 -26.18
C ASN A 862 1.78 -5.75 -25.46
N GLY A 863 1.43 -6.12 -24.23
CA GLY A 863 2.19 -7.00 -23.37
C GLY A 863 2.40 -8.41 -23.95
N THR A 864 3.57 -8.99 -23.66
CA THR A 864 3.88 -10.41 -23.92
C THR A 864 4.62 -10.99 -22.72
N LEU A 865 4.16 -12.13 -22.23
CA LEU A 865 4.80 -12.89 -21.16
C LEU A 865 5.43 -14.15 -21.76
N GLU A 866 6.72 -14.36 -21.52
CA GLU A 866 7.43 -15.59 -21.83
C GLU A 866 7.98 -16.21 -20.55
N ILE A 867 7.80 -17.53 -20.38
CA ILE A 867 8.22 -18.24 -19.17
C ILE A 867 9.29 -19.27 -19.52
N ASN A 868 10.43 -19.17 -18.84
CA ASN A 868 11.51 -20.16 -18.90
C ASN A 868 11.64 -20.85 -17.54
N CYS A 869 11.72 -22.18 -17.52
CA CYS A 869 11.83 -22.95 -16.28
C CYS A 869 12.88 -24.06 -16.41
N SER A 870 13.40 -24.53 -15.28
CA SER A 870 14.27 -25.71 -15.23
C SER A 870 13.66 -26.91 -15.98
N LYS A 871 14.51 -27.79 -16.53
CA LYS A 871 14.11 -28.87 -17.46
C LYS A 871 13.00 -29.80 -16.93
N ASP A 872 12.99 -30.02 -15.61
CA ASP A 872 12.06 -30.90 -14.90
C ASP A 872 10.69 -30.27 -14.63
N ILE A 873 10.52 -28.99 -14.97
CA ILE A 873 9.26 -28.24 -14.82
C ILE A 873 8.62 -28.10 -16.19
N LYS A 874 7.33 -28.41 -16.27
CA LYS A 874 6.46 -28.17 -17.42
C LYS A 874 5.35 -27.19 -17.04
N ILE A 875 4.87 -26.43 -18.01
CA ILE A 875 3.84 -25.41 -17.85
C ILE A 875 2.54 -25.95 -18.45
N GLN A 876 1.49 -26.05 -17.64
CA GLN A 876 0.17 -26.51 -18.05
C GLN A 876 -0.62 -25.39 -18.73
N GLY A 877 -0.48 -24.17 -18.23
CA GLY A 877 -1.10 -22.97 -18.79
C GLY A 877 -1.35 -21.90 -17.73
N ILE A 878 -2.08 -20.86 -18.14
CA ILE A 878 -2.39 -19.69 -17.31
C ILE A 878 -3.90 -19.50 -17.17
N ILE A 879 -4.34 -19.15 -15.96
CA ILE A 879 -5.65 -18.54 -15.70
C ILE A 879 -5.42 -17.07 -15.37
N GLY A 880 -6.07 -16.17 -16.12
CA GLY A 880 -5.97 -14.72 -15.97
C GLY A 880 -6.11 -13.99 -17.30
N PRO A 881 -6.05 -12.64 -17.29
CA PRO A 881 -6.29 -11.79 -18.45
C PRO A 881 -5.18 -11.87 -19.53
N CYS A 882 -5.16 -12.96 -20.29
CA CYS A 882 -4.19 -13.18 -21.36
C CYS A 882 -4.73 -14.16 -22.43
N ALA A 883 -4.00 -14.29 -23.53
CA ALA A 883 -4.29 -15.26 -24.59
C ALA A 883 -3.04 -16.04 -25.00
N SER A 884 -3.18 -17.33 -25.27
CA SER A 884 -2.09 -18.19 -25.74
C SER A 884 -1.54 -17.72 -27.09
N MET A 885 -0.21 -17.57 -27.20
CA MET A 885 0.47 -17.29 -28.48
C MET A 885 0.80 -18.57 -29.26
N GLN A 886 0.43 -19.75 -28.74
CA GLN A 886 0.69 -21.06 -29.34
C GLN A 886 2.17 -21.35 -29.65
N LYS A 887 3.09 -20.61 -29.02
CA LYS A 887 4.53 -20.85 -29.08
C LYS A 887 4.85 -22.16 -28.36
N LYS A 888 5.22 -23.20 -29.11
CA LYS A 888 5.61 -24.50 -28.55
C LYS A 888 7.04 -24.45 -28.01
N GLY A 889 7.33 -25.30 -27.02
CA GLY A 889 8.66 -25.41 -26.41
C GLY A 889 8.79 -26.67 -25.56
N PRO A 890 10.01 -27.02 -25.13
CA PRO A 890 10.26 -28.23 -24.33
C PRO A 890 9.62 -28.17 -22.94
N SER A 891 9.24 -26.98 -22.47
CA SER A 891 8.59 -26.76 -21.18
C SER A 891 7.07 -26.80 -21.25
N VAL A 892 6.44 -27.06 -22.40
CA VAL A 892 4.97 -27.22 -22.47
C VAL A 892 4.58 -28.57 -21.88
N ALA A 893 3.58 -28.61 -20.99
CA ALA A 893 3.04 -29.85 -20.44
C ALA A 893 2.04 -30.51 -21.40
N ASP A 894 1.86 -31.83 -21.27
CA ASP A 894 0.83 -32.58 -22.01
C ASP A 894 -0.58 -32.31 -21.49
N THR A 895 -0.68 -31.92 -20.22
CA THR A 895 -1.95 -31.55 -19.57
C THR A 895 -2.13 -30.04 -19.62
N VAL A 896 -3.33 -29.59 -19.98
CA VAL A 896 -3.64 -28.18 -20.25
C VAL A 896 -4.59 -27.65 -19.19
N ILE A 897 -4.26 -26.49 -18.62
CA ILE A 897 -5.14 -25.74 -17.71
C ILE A 897 -5.22 -24.29 -18.22
N GLY A 898 -6.44 -23.80 -18.43
CA GLY A 898 -6.68 -22.44 -18.93
C GLY A 898 -6.08 -22.21 -20.32
N GLU A 899 -5.50 -21.02 -20.52
CA GLU A 899 -4.73 -20.67 -21.72
C GLU A 899 -3.38 -21.39 -21.68
N GLY A 900 -3.33 -22.63 -22.18
CA GLY A 900 -2.12 -23.45 -22.14
C GLY A 900 -1.54 -23.76 -23.52
N ASN A 901 -0.90 -24.93 -23.61
CA ASN A 901 -0.29 -25.42 -24.86
C ASN A 901 0.79 -24.48 -25.44
N THR A 902 1.40 -23.63 -24.60
CA THR A 902 2.37 -22.62 -24.99
C THR A 902 3.34 -22.29 -23.85
N ILE A 903 4.43 -21.59 -24.18
CA ILE A 903 5.32 -20.93 -23.22
C ILE A 903 5.25 -19.39 -23.29
N ALA A 904 4.36 -18.85 -24.13
CA ALA A 904 4.23 -17.41 -24.32
C ALA A 904 2.77 -16.97 -24.46
N TRP A 905 2.43 -15.86 -23.81
CA TRP A 905 1.08 -15.30 -23.74
C TRP A 905 1.07 -13.83 -24.16
N LYS A 906 -0.04 -13.44 -24.79
CA LYS A 906 -0.34 -12.05 -25.14
C LYS A 906 -1.21 -11.43 -24.06
N MET A 907 -0.86 -10.21 -23.63
CA MET A 907 -1.67 -9.37 -22.75
C MET A 907 -1.87 -8.04 -23.47
N CYS A 908 -2.96 -7.87 -24.22
CA CYS A 908 -3.15 -6.67 -25.03
C CYS A 908 -3.21 -5.40 -24.16
N GLY A 909 -3.88 -5.51 -23.01
CA GLY A 909 -3.90 -4.52 -21.94
C GLY A 909 -3.49 -5.16 -20.62
N LEU A 910 -2.75 -4.41 -19.81
CA LEU A 910 -2.35 -4.78 -18.46
C LEU A 910 -2.15 -3.52 -17.62
N ASP A 911 -2.22 -3.65 -16.31
CA ASP A 911 -2.00 -2.58 -15.34
C ASP A 911 -1.24 -3.10 -14.11
N LYS A 912 -0.97 -2.21 -13.15
CA LYS A 912 -0.20 -2.53 -11.94
C LYS A 912 -0.84 -3.61 -11.05
N SER A 913 -2.17 -3.82 -11.16
CA SER A 913 -2.95 -4.79 -10.39
C SER A 913 -3.12 -6.14 -11.08
N THR A 914 -2.78 -6.22 -12.37
CA THR A 914 -2.94 -7.43 -13.18
C THR A 914 -2.14 -8.56 -12.55
N CYS A 915 -2.81 -9.68 -12.29
CA CYS A 915 -2.22 -10.90 -11.74
C CYS A 915 -2.56 -12.09 -12.65
N LEU A 916 -1.61 -13.01 -12.84
CA LEU A 916 -1.78 -14.22 -13.63
C LEU A 916 -1.46 -15.45 -12.79
N THR A 917 -2.23 -16.53 -12.91
CA THR A 917 -1.96 -17.81 -12.25
C THR A 917 -1.40 -18.81 -13.22
N VAL A 918 -0.12 -19.17 -13.04
CA VAL A 918 0.58 -20.15 -13.85
C VAL A 918 0.53 -21.52 -13.16
N PHE A 919 0.09 -22.54 -13.86
CA PHE A 919 0.05 -23.92 -13.38
C PHE A 919 1.22 -24.74 -13.93
N PHE A 920 1.84 -25.54 -13.08
CA PHE A 920 3.01 -26.35 -13.42
C PHE A 920 2.75 -27.84 -13.23
N ASP A 921 3.38 -28.65 -14.08
CA ASP A 921 3.48 -30.10 -13.96
C ASP A 921 4.96 -30.49 -13.85
N LEU A 922 5.26 -31.60 -13.20
CA LEU A 922 6.64 -32.07 -13.03
C LEU A 922 6.95 -33.21 -13.99
N SER A 923 8.21 -33.33 -14.40
CA SER A 923 8.67 -34.44 -15.22
C SER A 923 8.55 -35.78 -14.45
N SER A 924 8.30 -36.86 -15.19
CA SER A 924 8.15 -38.22 -14.65
C SER A 924 9.47 -38.99 -14.56
N SER A 925 10.61 -38.37 -14.88
CA SER A 925 11.89 -39.08 -15.00
C SER A 925 12.56 -39.30 -13.64
N ASP A 926 12.57 -40.55 -13.16
CA ASP A 926 13.39 -41.07 -12.06
C ASP A 926 14.90 -41.11 -12.41
N GLN A 927 15.50 -40.02 -12.90
CA GLN A 927 16.97 -39.95 -13.03
C GLN A 927 17.63 -39.68 -11.69
N SER A 928 17.37 -40.56 -10.72
CA SER A 928 18.01 -40.64 -9.42
C SER A 928 19.31 -41.44 -9.47
N ASN A 929 20.21 -41.19 -10.44
CA ASN A 929 21.49 -41.93 -10.51
C ASN A 929 22.60 -41.19 -11.26
N ASN A 930 22.86 -39.92 -10.93
CA ASN A 930 24.16 -39.30 -11.21
C ASN A 930 24.81 -38.89 -9.87
N PRO A 931 25.82 -39.63 -9.36
CA PRO A 931 26.46 -39.39 -8.05
C PRO A 931 27.33 -38.12 -7.98
N GLY A 932 27.20 -37.18 -8.92
CA GLY A 932 28.01 -35.97 -9.00
C GLY A 932 27.17 -34.77 -9.40
N GLY A 933 26.58 -34.09 -8.42
CA GLY A 933 25.94 -32.78 -8.58
C GLY A 933 24.43 -32.80 -8.77
N VAL A 934 23.67 -33.28 -7.77
CA VAL A 934 22.22 -33.09 -7.74
C VAL A 934 21.95 -31.62 -7.41
N ASN A 935 21.45 -30.84 -8.38
CA ASN A 935 21.06 -29.46 -8.12
C ASN A 935 19.87 -29.44 -7.14
N SER A 936 20.04 -28.81 -5.98
CA SER A 936 18.99 -28.70 -4.96
C SER A 936 17.97 -27.61 -5.27
N GLN A 937 18.28 -26.70 -6.20
CA GLN A 937 17.43 -25.57 -6.55
C GLN A 937 16.76 -25.73 -7.91
N LEU A 938 15.57 -25.15 -8.03
CA LEU A 938 14.84 -24.95 -9.28
C LEU A 938 14.73 -23.47 -9.59
N TYR A 939 14.61 -23.15 -10.89
CA TYR A 939 14.55 -21.78 -11.36
C TYR A 939 13.37 -21.59 -12.31
N ILE A 940 12.68 -20.46 -12.15
CA ILE A 940 11.61 -19.99 -13.03
C ILE A 940 11.89 -18.53 -13.35
N GLN A 941 11.85 -18.18 -14.63
CA GLN A 941 12.07 -16.82 -15.10
C GLN A 941 10.89 -16.37 -15.95
N PHE A 942 10.33 -15.23 -15.56
CA PHE A 942 9.24 -14.54 -16.24
C PHE A 942 9.81 -13.35 -17.00
N LEU A 943 9.52 -13.26 -18.29
CA LEU A 943 9.93 -12.17 -19.17
C LEU A 943 8.68 -11.46 -19.69
N THR A 944 8.38 -10.29 -19.13
CA THR A 944 7.22 -9.48 -19.50
C THR A 944 7.67 -8.28 -20.33
N SER A 945 7.49 -8.34 -21.65
CA SER A 945 7.63 -7.15 -22.51
C SER A 945 6.30 -6.40 -22.54
N TYR A 946 6.31 -5.07 -22.46
CA TYR A 946 5.10 -4.26 -22.57
C TYR A 946 5.42 -2.84 -23.04
N GLN A 947 4.39 -2.10 -23.47
CA GLN A 947 4.48 -0.68 -23.78
C GLN A 947 3.86 0.11 -22.64
N ASN A 948 4.60 1.06 -22.09
CA ASN A 948 4.10 1.95 -21.04
C ASN A 948 3.21 3.07 -21.62
N PRO A 949 2.50 3.86 -20.78
CA PRO A 949 1.65 4.95 -21.24
C PRO A 949 2.38 5.98 -22.12
N GLU A 950 3.67 6.22 -21.88
CA GLU A 950 4.48 7.15 -22.69
C GLU A 950 4.97 6.54 -24.02
N GLY A 951 4.56 5.31 -24.33
CA GLY A 951 4.86 4.63 -25.58
C GLY A 951 6.24 3.96 -25.64
N LYS A 952 7.01 3.94 -24.55
CA LYS A 952 8.29 3.22 -24.45
C LYS A 952 8.06 1.72 -24.30
N THR A 953 8.89 0.93 -24.98
CA THR A 953 8.90 -0.53 -24.81
C THR A 953 9.81 -0.91 -23.65
N LEU A 954 9.23 -1.57 -22.66
CA LEU A 954 9.91 -2.07 -21.48
C LEU A 954 9.91 -3.60 -21.50
N LEU A 955 10.90 -4.19 -20.81
CA LEU A 955 10.99 -5.62 -20.57
C LEU A 955 11.30 -5.85 -19.10
N ARG A 956 10.35 -6.40 -18.35
CA ARG A 956 10.58 -6.83 -16.97
C ARG A 956 11.03 -8.29 -16.92
N VAL A 957 12.12 -8.54 -16.21
CA VAL A 957 12.67 -9.88 -16.01
C VAL A 957 12.64 -10.18 -14.53
N THR A 958 11.82 -11.16 -14.14
CA THR A 958 11.76 -11.69 -12.78
C THR A 958 12.28 -13.11 -12.77
N THR A 959 13.32 -13.38 -11.99
CA THR A 959 13.86 -14.73 -11.83
C THR A 959 13.70 -15.16 -10.39
N VAL A 960 12.94 -16.24 -10.16
CA VAL A 960 12.72 -16.81 -8.83
C VAL A 960 13.38 -18.19 -8.72
N THR A 961 13.86 -18.49 -7.51
CA THR A 961 14.40 -19.82 -7.16
C THR A 961 13.60 -20.43 -6.02
N ARG A 962 13.46 -21.76 -6.02
CA ARG A 962 12.90 -22.58 -4.92
C ARG A 962 13.72 -23.85 -4.75
N GLN A 963 13.44 -24.62 -3.71
CA GLN A 963 14.15 -25.87 -3.43
C GLN A 963 13.33 -27.11 -3.80
N TRP A 964 14.04 -28.15 -4.23
CA TRP A 964 13.51 -29.49 -4.37
C TRP A 964 13.60 -30.26 -3.05
N VAL A 965 12.50 -30.88 -2.63
CA VAL A 965 12.46 -31.76 -1.46
C VAL A 965 12.14 -33.19 -1.86
N ASP A 966 12.85 -34.12 -1.22
CA ASP A 966 12.52 -35.53 -1.24
C ASP A 966 11.52 -35.82 -0.11
N THR A 967 10.26 -36.00 -0.49
CA THR A 967 9.17 -36.15 0.49
C THR A 967 9.24 -37.47 1.26
N ALA A 968 10.02 -38.45 0.79
CA ALA A 968 10.28 -39.69 1.52
C ALA A 968 11.19 -39.47 2.74
N LEU A 969 11.98 -38.40 2.74
CA LEU A 969 12.95 -38.08 3.79
C LEU A 969 12.51 -36.90 4.66
N ASN A 970 11.83 -35.89 4.09
CA ASN A 970 11.50 -34.66 4.82
C ASN A 970 10.12 -34.08 4.41
N THR A 971 9.05 -34.56 5.04
CA THR A 971 7.68 -34.02 4.81
C THR A 971 7.46 -32.68 5.53
N GLU A 972 8.22 -32.37 6.59
CA GLU A 972 8.05 -31.14 7.37
C GLU A 972 8.44 -29.88 6.57
N GLU A 973 9.52 -29.91 5.80
CA GLU A 973 9.90 -28.80 4.90
C GLU A 973 8.82 -28.49 3.85
N LEU A 974 8.15 -29.52 3.33
CA LEU A 974 7.04 -29.34 2.39
C LEU A 974 5.85 -28.64 3.07
N VAL A 975 5.53 -29.05 4.31
CA VAL A 975 4.47 -28.43 5.13
C VAL A 975 4.80 -26.97 5.46
N GLN A 976 6.08 -26.67 5.73
CA GLN A 976 6.55 -25.30 5.95
C GLN A 976 6.46 -24.43 4.69
N GLY A 977 6.60 -25.03 3.51
CA GLY A 977 6.48 -24.35 2.23
C GLY A 977 5.05 -24.07 1.74
N PHE A 978 4.02 -24.58 2.41
CA PHE A 978 2.62 -24.42 1.95
C PHE A 978 2.08 -23.02 2.22
N ASP A 979 1.48 -22.42 1.20
CA ASP A 979 0.88 -21.09 1.25
C ASP A 979 -0.65 -21.21 1.15
N GLN A 980 -1.34 -21.22 2.28
CA GLN A 980 -2.78 -21.48 2.33
C GLN A 980 -3.65 -20.42 1.64
N GLU A 981 -3.25 -19.14 1.65
CA GLU A 981 -3.99 -18.06 0.98
C GLU A 981 -3.86 -18.20 -0.54
N THR A 982 -2.63 -18.38 -1.02
CA THR A 982 -2.36 -18.60 -2.45
C THR A 982 -3.05 -19.87 -2.93
N ALA A 983 -2.99 -20.96 -2.14
CA ALA A 983 -3.70 -22.19 -2.44
C ALA A 983 -5.21 -21.99 -2.55
N ALA A 984 -5.82 -21.23 -1.63
CA ALA A 984 -7.26 -20.95 -1.67
C ALA A 984 -7.66 -20.20 -2.96
N VAL A 985 -6.90 -19.16 -3.34
CA VAL A 985 -7.14 -18.38 -4.56
C VAL A 985 -6.94 -19.23 -5.82
N VAL A 986 -5.86 -20.02 -5.89
CA VAL A 986 -5.57 -20.91 -7.02
C VAL A 986 -6.67 -21.96 -7.19
N VAL A 987 -7.15 -22.54 -6.08
CA VAL A 987 -8.26 -23.50 -6.09
C VAL A 987 -9.56 -22.83 -6.53
N ALA A 988 -9.83 -21.60 -6.09
CA ALA A 988 -11.00 -20.83 -6.52
C ALA A 988 -10.98 -20.55 -8.03
N ARG A 989 -9.84 -20.09 -8.57
CA ARG A 989 -9.64 -19.87 -10.01
C ARG A 989 -9.81 -21.16 -10.81
N LEU A 990 -9.24 -22.26 -10.33
CA LEU A 990 -9.36 -23.57 -10.98
C LEU A 990 -10.80 -24.10 -10.93
N ALA A 991 -11.50 -23.98 -9.80
CA ALA A 991 -12.91 -24.36 -9.68
C ALA A 991 -13.78 -23.54 -10.64
N SER A 992 -13.56 -22.22 -10.70
CA SER A 992 -14.26 -21.33 -11.62
C SER A 992 -14.07 -21.74 -13.08
N LEU A 993 -12.84 -22.03 -13.50
CA LEU A 993 -12.55 -22.51 -14.85
C LEU A 993 -13.27 -23.83 -15.13
N LYS A 994 -13.18 -24.81 -14.22
CA LYS A 994 -13.80 -26.13 -14.40
C LYS A 994 -15.31 -26.05 -14.52
N MET A 995 -15.96 -25.18 -13.74
CA MET A 995 -17.40 -24.94 -13.85
C MET A 995 -17.81 -24.40 -15.22
N GLU A 996 -16.92 -23.73 -15.94
CA GLU A 996 -17.18 -23.17 -17.27
C GLU A 996 -16.85 -24.17 -18.39
N THR A 997 -15.81 -24.98 -18.21
CA THR A 997 -15.32 -25.86 -19.28
C THR A 997 -15.79 -27.31 -19.19
N GLU A 998 -16.15 -27.80 -17.99
CA GLU A 998 -16.55 -29.20 -17.76
C GLU A 998 -18.06 -29.30 -17.52
N GLU A 999 -18.78 -29.90 -18.48
CA GLU A 999 -20.22 -30.14 -18.34
C GLU A 999 -20.52 -31.07 -17.14
N GLY A 1000 -21.47 -30.67 -16.28
CA GLY A 1000 -21.89 -31.45 -15.11
C GLY A 1000 -20.87 -31.46 -13.96
N PHE A 1001 -19.89 -30.56 -13.96
CA PHE A 1001 -18.89 -30.45 -12.89
C PHE A 1001 -19.50 -29.95 -11.57
N ASP A 1002 -19.49 -30.81 -10.56
CA ASP A 1002 -19.90 -30.47 -9.19
C ASP A 1002 -18.70 -29.89 -8.42
N ALA A 1003 -18.59 -28.55 -8.47
CA ALA A 1003 -17.54 -27.81 -7.79
C ALA A 1003 -17.54 -28.01 -6.28
N THR A 1004 -18.71 -28.11 -5.65
CA THR A 1004 -18.81 -28.27 -4.19
C THR A 1004 -18.24 -29.62 -3.77
N ARG A 1005 -18.65 -30.70 -4.45
CA ARG A 1005 -18.12 -32.04 -4.20
C ARG A 1005 -16.64 -32.14 -4.53
N TRP A 1006 -16.18 -31.47 -5.58
CA TRP A 1006 -14.76 -31.43 -5.94
C TRP A 1006 -13.93 -30.75 -4.85
N LEU A 1007 -14.37 -29.59 -4.35
CA LEU A 1007 -13.73 -28.88 -3.24
C LEU A 1007 -13.69 -29.75 -1.97
N ASP A 1008 -14.83 -30.32 -1.57
CA ASP A 1008 -14.94 -31.14 -0.37
C ASP A 1008 -14.01 -32.38 -0.45
N ARG A 1009 -13.93 -33.04 -1.62
CA ARG A 1009 -13.02 -34.19 -1.82
C ARG A 1009 -11.55 -33.81 -1.78
N ASN A 1010 -11.16 -32.66 -2.34
CA ASN A 1010 -9.77 -32.20 -2.28
C ASN A 1010 -9.40 -31.81 -0.85
N LEU A 1011 -10.29 -31.12 -0.13
CA LEU A 1011 -10.06 -30.77 1.26
C LEU A 1011 -9.90 -32.00 2.16
N ILE A 1012 -10.79 -32.99 2.02
CA ILE A 1012 -10.66 -34.26 2.77
C ILE A 1012 -9.31 -34.89 2.47
N ARG A 1013 -8.93 -35.06 1.19
CA ARG A 1013 -7.63 -35.67 0.82
C ARG A 1013 -6.43 -34.90 1.38
N LEU A 1014 -6.50 -33.57 1.39
CA LEU A 1014 -5.44 -32.72 1.95
C LEU A 1014 -5.32 -32.94 3.45
N CYS A 1015 -6.44 -32.88 4.18
CA CYS A 1015 -6.50 -33.10 5.62
C CYS A 1015 -6.09 -34.51 6.02
N SER A 1016 -6.49 -35.53 5.25
CA SER A 1016 -6.06 -36.92 5.46
C SER A 1016 -4.56 -37.11 5.26
N LYS A 1017 -3.94 -36.33 4.37
CA LYS A 1017 -2.52 -36.45 4.01
C LYS A 1017 -1.60 -35.66 4.95
N PHE A 1018 -2.00 -34.47 5.36
CA PHE A 1018 -1.16 -33.53 6.12
C PHE A 1018 -1.69 -33.24 7.53
N GLY A 1019 -2.83 -33.80 7.92
CA GLY A 1019 -3.34 -33.72 9.29
C GLY A 1019 -2.76 -34.81 10.18
N ASP A 1020 -2.59 -34.48 11.45
CA ASP A 1020 -2.19 -35.42 12.50
C ASP A 1020 -3.45 -35.96 13.19
N TYR A 1021 -3.60 -37.28 13.22
CA TYR A 1021 -4.76 -37.93 13.84
C TYR A 1021 -4.48 -39.40 14.16
N ARG A 1022 -5.31 -39.94 15.06
CA ARG A 1022 -5.49 -41.36 15.26
C ARG A 1022 -6.64 -41.84 14.38
N LYS A 1023 -6.42 -42.95 13.68
CA LYS A 1023 -7.42 -43.53 12.76
C LYS A 1023 -8.73 -43.78 13.50
N ASP A 1024 -9.84 -43.43 12.85
CA ASP A 1024 -11.21 -43.57 13.36
C ASP A 1024 -11.53 -42.78 14.65
N ASP A 1025 -10.67 -41.83 15.07
CA ASP A 1025 -10.87 -40.95 16.23
C ASP A 1025 -10.88 -39.46 15.82
N PRO A 1026 -12.06 -38.88 15.51
CA PRO A 1026 -12.17 -37.50 15.04
C PRO A 1026 -11.67 -36.45 16.05
N ALA A 1027 -11.72 -36.74 17.35
CA ALA A 1027 -11.31 -35.80 18.39
C ALA A 1027 -9.78 -35.61 18.45
N SER A 1028 -9.03 -36.54 17.87
CA SER A 1028 -7.57 -36.48 17.79
C SER A 1028 -7.04 -35.64 16.63
N PHE A 1029 -7.91 -35.17 15.73
CA PHE A 1029 -7.50 -34.49 14.51
C PHE A 1029 -6.99 -33.07 14.77
N THR A 1030 -5.76 -32.81 14.31
CA THR A 1030 -5.14 -31.48 14.34
C THR A 1030 -4.47 -31.16 13.01
N LEU A 1031 -4.40 -29.86 12.67
CA LEU A 1031 -3.70 -29.37 11.47
C LEU A 1031 -2.55 -28.46 11.87
N ASN A 1032 -1.47 -28.52 11.11
CA ASN A 1032 -0.37 -27.57 11.22
C ASN A 1032 -0.90 -26.12 10.98
N PRO A 1033 -0.38 -25.10 11.69
CA PRO A 1033 -0.79 -23.70 11.50
C PRO A 1033 -0.80 -23.22 10.04
N ASN A 1034 0.14 -23.71 9.22
CA ASN A 1034 0.22 -23.36 7.79
C ASN A 1034 -0.96 -23.86 6.96
N PHE A 1035 -1.72 -24.84 7.45
CA PHE A 1035 -2.92 -25.39 6.81
C PHE A 1035 -4.22 -25.00 7.54
N SER A 1036 -4.13 -24.41 8.73
CA SER A 1036 -5.26 -24.25 9.65
C SER A 1036 -6.41 -23.38 9.12
N LEU A 1037 -6.12 -22.39 8.26
CA LEU A 1037 -7.12 -21.51 7.65
C LEU A 1037 -7.67 -22.08 6.33
N PHE A 1038 -6.97 -23.00 5.68
CA PHE A 1038 -7.38 -23.55 4.38
C PHE A 1038 -8.78 -24.22 4.40
N PRO A 1039 -9.17 -25.00 5.43
CA PRO A 1039 -10.54 -25.48 5.56
C PRO A 1039 -11.57 -24.35 5.66
N GLN A 1040 -11.25 -23.25 6.35
CA GLN A 1040 -12.14 -22.10 6.49
C GLN A 1040 -12.30 -21.35 5.15
N PHE A 1041 -11.21 -21.16 4.41
CA PHE A 1041 -11.27 -20.64 3.03
C PHE A 1041 -12.13 -21.52 2.14
N THR A 1042 -11.98 -22.85 2.23
CA THR A 1042 -12.78 -23.78 1.42
C THR A 1042 -14.27 -23.72 1.79
N PHE A 1043 -14.59 -23.58 3.08
CA PHE A 1043 -15.95 -23.39 3.57
C PHE A 1043 -16.60 -22.10 3.05
N ASN A 1044 -15.84 -21.01 2.97
CA ASN A 1044 -16.34 -19.76 2.43
C ASN A 1044 -16.44 -19.81 0.89
N LEU A 1045 -15.43 -20.36 0.22
CA LEU A 1045 -15.41 -20.53 -1.24
C LEU A 1045 -16.62 -21.34 -1.75
N ARG A 1046 -16.91 -22.49 -1.14
CA ARG A 1046 -18.01 -23.37 -1.59
C ARG A 1046 -19.41 -22.75 -1.44
N ARG A 1047 -19.54 -21.68 -0.65
CA ARG A 1047 -20.78 -20.89 -0.43
C ARG A 1047 -20.74 -19.52 -1.12
N SER A 1048 -19.60 -19.15 -1.70
CA SER A 1048 -19.41 -17.89 -2.39
C SER A 1048 -20.16 -17.86 -3.73
N GLN A 1049 -20.38 -16.66 -4.26
CA GLN A 1049 -20.99 -16.45 -5.58
C GLN A 1049 -20.16 -16.99 -6.75
N PHE A 1050 -18.89 -17.38 -6.52
CA PHE A 1050 -18.06 -18.04 -7.53
C PHE A 1050 -18.53 -19.47 -7.81
N VAL A 1051 -19.05 -20.15 -6.78
CA VAL A 1051 -19.46 -21.56 -6.79
C VAL A 1051 -20.98 -21.69 -6.74
N GLN A 1052 -21.64 -21.03 -5.78
CA GLN A 1052 -23.09 -21.04 -5.64
C GLN A 1052 -23.68 -19.88 -6.44
N VAL A 1053 -24.02 -20.15 -7.69
CA VAL A 1053 -24.56 -19.14 -8.61
C VAL A 1053 -26.06 -18.87 -8.41
N PHE A 1054 -26.71 -19.57 -7.48
CA PHE A 1054 -28.09 -19.28 -7.10
C PHE A 1054 -28.21 -17.83 -6.60
N ASN A 1055 -29.31 -17.16 -6.96
CA ASN A 1055 -29.55 -15.74 -6.68
C ASN A 1055 -28.54 -14.76 -7.32
N ASN A 1056 -27.74 -15.22 -8.28
CA ASN A 1056 -26.93 -14.38 -9.15
C ASN A 1056 -27.38 -14.58 -10.59
N SER A 1057 -27.25 -13.54 -11.39
CA SER A 1057 -27.41 -13.61 -12.83
C SER A 1057 -26.14 -14.16 -13.51
N PRO A 1058 -26.25 -14.72 -14.74
CA PRO A 1058 -25.09 -15.04 -15.55
C PRO A 1058 -24.07 -13.90 -15.69
N ASP A 1059 -24.54 -12.66 -15.85
CA ASP A 1059 -23.66 -11.47 -15.98
C ASP A 1059 -22.89 -11.16 -14.70
N GLU A 1060 -23.55 -11.17 -13.53
CA GLU A 1060 -22.89 -10.95 -12.23
C GLU A 1060 -21.87 -12.04 -11.92
N THR A 1061 -22.16 -13.27 -12.33
CA THR A 1061 -21.25 -14.41 -12.15
C THR A 1061 -20.01 -14.25 -13.04
N ALA A 1062 -20.20 -13.89 -14.31
CA ALA A 1062 -19.09 -13.62 -15.24
C ALA A 1062 -18.24 -12.44 -14.74
N TYR A 1063 -18.88 -11.34 -14.32
CA TYR A 1063 -18.22 -10.18 -13.73
C TYR A 1063 -17.35 -10.56 -12.53
N SER A 1064 -17.94 -11.26 -11.55
CA SER A 1064 -17.21 -11.68 -10.34
C SER A 1064 -16.00 -12.56 -10.68
N ARG A 1065 -16.17 -13.52 -11.59
CA ARG A 1065 -15.09 -14.46 -11.96
C ARG A 1065 -13.96 -13.77 -12.74
N MET A 1066 -14.27 -12.82 -13.60
CA MET A 1066 -13.24 -12.02 -14.28
C MET A 1066 -12.40 -11.22 -13.28
N LEU A 1067 -13.01 -10.63 -12.24
CA LEU A 1067 -12.28 -9.95 -11.16
C LEU A 1067 -11.41 -10.93 -10.38
N LEU A 1068 -11.95 -12.10 -10.01
CA LEU A 1068 -11.18 -13.16 -9.34
C LEU A 1068 -9.94 -13.59 -10.14
N ASN A 1069 -10.06 -13.65 -11.47
CA ASN A 1069 -8.97 -14.05 -12.36
C ASN A 1069 -7.93 -12.95 -12.59
N ARG A 1070 -8.26 -11.68 -12.36
CA ARG A 1070 -7.38 -10.53 -12.58
C ARG A 1070 -6.64 -10.07 -11.32
N GLU A 1071 -7.27 -10.15 -10.15
CA GLU A 1071 -6.76 -9.50 -8.93
C GLU A 1071 -5.57 -10.20 -8.27
N ASN A 1072 -4.84 -9.48 -7.42
CA ASN A 1072 -3.75 -10.07 -6.62
C ASN A 1072 -4.27 -11.04 -5.54
N ILE A 1073 -3.37 -11.74 -4.85
CA ILE A 1073 -3.74 -12.77 -3.86
C ILE A 1073 -4.52 -12.17 -2.70
N SER A 1074 -4.09 -11.02 -2.17
CA SER A 1074 -4.73 -10.36 -1.03
C SER A 1074 -6.18 -9.98 -1.33
N ASN A 1075 -6.42 -9.34 -2.48
CA ASN A 1075 -7.76 -8.94 -2.92
C ASN A 1075 -8.64 -10.15 -3.23
N ALA A 1076 -8.10 -11.17 -3.93
CA ALA A 1076 -8.82 -12.40 -4.22
C ALA A 1076 -9.16 -13.21 -2.95
N ALA A 1077 -8.29 -13.20 -1.93
CA ALA A 1077 -8.58 -13.84 -0.65
C ALA A 1077 -9.76 -13.15 0.07
N VAL A 1078 -9.83 -11.81 0.04
CA VAL A 1078 -10.97 -11.04 0.57
C VAL A 1078 -12.26 -11.33 -0.19
N MET A 1079 -12.20 -11.54 -1.52
CA MET A 1079 -13.37 -11.97 -2.29
C MET A 1079 -13.92 -13.33 -1.82
N ILE A 1080 -13.03 -14.27 -1.48
CA ILE A 1080 -13.39 -15.62 -1.04
C ILE A 1080 -13.89 -15.60 0.41
N GLN A 1081 -13.16 -14.93 1.29
CA GLN A 1081 -13.45 -14.78 2.70
C GLN A 1081 -13.44 -13.28 3.05
N PRO A 1082 -14.62 -12.64 3.03
CA PRO A 1082 -14.75 -11.22 3.39
C PRO A 1082 -14.18 -10.89 4.77
N SER A 1083 -13.57 -9.72 4.87
CA SER A 1083 -13.02 -9.19 6.12
C SER A 1083 -14.13 -8.47 6.90
N LEU A 1084 -14.21 -8.72 8.21
CA LEU A 1084 -15.16 -8.06 9.09
C LEU A 1084 -14.40 -7.33 10.20
N THR A 1085 -14.64 -6.03 10.35
CA THR A 1085 -14.05 -5.21 11.42
C THR A 1085 -15.15 -4.69 12.32
N THR A 1086 -14.98 -4.78 13.64
CA THR A 1086 -15.94 -4.29 14.63
C THR A 1086 -15.46 -3.02 15.32
N TYR A 1087 -16.35 -2.05 15.50
CA TYR A 1087 -16.13 -0.75 16.12
C TYR A 1087 -17.05 -0.64 17.34
N SER A 1088 -16.48 -0.23 18.49
CA SER A 1088 -17.23 -0.02 19.73
C SER A 1088 -16.62 1.14 20.53
N PHE A 1089 -17.33 1.63 21.54
CA PHE A 1089 -16.79 2.64 22.47
C PHE A 1089 -15.65 2.12 23.35
N ASN A 1090 -15.66 0.81 23.64
CA ASN A 1090 -14.82 0.22 24.67
C ASN A 1090 -13.54 -0.41 24.12
N SER A 1091 -13.43 -0.51 22.80
CA SER A 1091 -12.30 -1.16 22.13
C SER A 1091 -11.92 -0.43 20.85
N LEU A 1092 -10.62 -0.41 20.57
CA LEU A 1092 -10.16 -0.05 19.23
C LEU A 1092 -10.77 -1.02 18.21
N PRO A 1093 -11.07 -0.54 17.00
CA PRO A 1093 -11.67 -1.44 16.02
C PRO A 1093 -10.70 -2.57 15.66
N GLN A 1094 -11.26 -3.76 15.52
CA GLN A 1094 -10.51 -5.02 15.52
C GLN A 1094 -11.17 -6.00 14.56
N PRO A 1095 -10.39 -6.93 13.98
CA PRO A 1095 -10.96 -8.02 13.20
C PRO A 1095 -11.99 -8.81 14.03
N ALA A 1096 -13.15 -9.05 13.45
CA ALA A 1096 -14.21 -9.87 14.00
C ALA A 1096 -14.34 -11.14 13.17
N LEU A 1097 -14.85 -12.21 13.80
CA LEU A 1097 -15.18 -13.43 13.06
C LEU A 1097 -16.30 -13.13 12.06
N LEU A 1098 -16.20 -13.67 10.86
CA LEU A 1098 -17.26 -13.59 9.84
C LEU A 1098 -18.43 -14.51 10.22
N ASP A 1099 -19.12 -14.14 11.29
CA ASP A 1099 -20.13 -14.95 12.00
C ASP A 1099 -21.25 -14.05 12.53
N VAL A 1100 -22.47 -14.59 12.58
CA VAL A 1100 -23.64 -13.90 13.18
C VAL A 1100 -23.40 -13.50 14.64
N ALA A 1101 -22.59 -14.26 15.38
CA ALA A 1101 -22.21 -13.94 16.76
C ALA A 1101 -21.44 -12.60 16.90
N SER A 1102 -20.91 -12.05 15.80
CA SER A 1102 -20.26 -10.74 15.79
C SER A 1102 -21.24 -9.57 15.77
N ILE A 1103 -22.53 -9.81 15.49
CA ILE A 1103 -23.56 -8.77 15.52
C ILE A 1103 -23.93 -8.45 16.96
N ALA A 1104 -23.86 -7.15 17.31
CA ALA A 1104 -24.29 -6.64 18.59
C ALA A 1104 -24.97 -5.27 18.42
N ALA A 1105 -25.94 -4.96 19.28
CA ALA A 1105 -26.74 -3.73 19.18
C ALA A 1105 -25.91 -2.45 19.40
N ASP A 1106 -24.83 -2.53 20.17
CA ASP A 1106 -23.96 -1.43 20.58
C ASP A 1106 -22.68 -1.29 19.73
N ARG A 1107 -22.59 -1.99 18.59
CA ARG A 1107 -21.41 -2.02 17.73
C ARG A 1107 -21.73 -1.58 16.31
N ILE A 1108 -20.70 -1.09 15.61
CA ILE A 1108 -20.71 -0.91 14.16
C ILE A 1108 -19.82 -1.98 13.55
N LEU A 1109 -20.22 -2.54 12.42
CA LEU A 1109 -19.44 -3.51 11.66
C LEU A 1109 -19.10 -2.92 10.29
N LEU A 1110 -17.84 -3.06 9.86
CA LEU A 1110 -17.39 -2.81 8.50
C LEU A 1110 -17.08 -4.16 7.85
N LEU A 1111 -17.95 -4.58 6.92
CA LEU A 1111 -17.71 -5.74 6.08
C LEU A 1111 -17.08 -5.28 4.78
N ASP A 1112 -16.00 -5.95 4.42
CA ASP A 1112 -15.31 -5.77 3.16
C ASP A 1112 -15.34 -7.09 2.37
N SER A 1113 -16.08 -7.09 1.26
CA SER A 1113 -16.25 -8.25 0.37
C SER A 1113 -15.62 -8.08 -1.01
N TYR A 1114 -14.63 -7.18 -1.12
CA TYR A 1114 -14.09 -6.69 -2.39
C TYR A 1114 -15.06 -5.85 -3.22
N ILE A 1115 -16.16 -6.44 -3.71
CA ILE A 1115 -17.13 -5.83 -4.65
C ILE A 1115 -18.10 -4.89 -3.92
N SER A 1116 -18.37 -5.16 -2.63
CA SER A 1116 -19.15 -4.27 -1.79
C SER A 1116 -18.51 -4.06 -0.43
N VAL A 1117 -18.66 -2.85 0.10
CA VAL A 1117 -18.24 -2.45 1.44
C VAL A 1117 -19.51 -2.09 2.21
N VAL A 1118 -19.76 -2.77 3.33
CA VAL A 1118 -20.98 -2.59 4.13
C VAL A 1118 -20.62 -1.98 5.48
N VAL A 1119 -21.17 -0.81 5.77
CA VAL A 1119 -21.16 -0.21 7.11
C VAL A 1119 -22.50 -0.53 7.76
N PHE A 1120 -22.47 -1.38 8.77
CA PHE A 1120 -23.64 -1.88 9.49
C PHE A 1120 -23.69 -1.31 10.90
N HIS A 1121 -24.79 -0.65 11.24
CA HIS A 1121 -25.01 -0.08 12.57
C HIS A 1121 -25.91 -0.99 13.41
N GLY A 1122 -25.43 -1.41 14.58
CA GLY A 1122 -26.25 -2.10 15.57
C GLY A 1122 -27.47 -1.26 16.00
N MET A 1123 -28.53 -1.92 16.47
CA MET A 1123 -29.81 -1.30 16.79
C MET A 1123 -29.70 -0.09 17.72
N THR A 1124 -28.88 -0.18 18.78
CA THR A 1124 -28.69 0.92 19.75
C THR A 1124 -27.94 2.09 19.11
N ILE A 1125 -26.89 1.80 18.32
CA ILE A 1125 -26.15 2.83 17.57
C ILE A 1125 -27.06 3.55 16.58
N ALA A 1126 -27.87 2.80 15.83
CA ALA A 1126 -28.82 3.36 14.87
C ALA A 1126 -29.87 4.25 15.56
N GLN A 1127 -30.38 3.84 16.73
CA GLN A 1127 -31.30 4.65 17.53
C GLN A 1127 -30.65 5.98 17.96
N TRP A 1128 -29.44 5.94 18.51
CA TRP A 1128 -28.72 7.16 18.91
C TRP A 1128 -28.40 8.08 17.73
N ARG A 1129 -28.03 7.52 16.58
CA ARG A 1129 -27.80 8.28 15.34
C ARG A 1129 -29.08 8.98 14.87
N ASN A 1130 -30.22 8.29 14.92
CA ASN A 1130 -31.51 8.84 14.51
C ASN A 1130 -32.06 9.89 15.49
N MET A 1131 -31.68 9.81 16.78
CA MET A 1131 -31.95 10.85 17.79
C MET A 1131 -31.04 12.09 17.65
N GLY A 1132 -30.04 12.05 16.76
CA GLY A 1132 -29.16 13.17 16.47
C GLY A 1132 -28.12 13.45 17.56
N TYR A 1133 -27.76 12.45 18.37
CA TYR A 1133 -26.80 12.62 19.46
C TYR A 1133 -25.43 13.07 18.95
N GLN A 1134 -25.02 12.64 17.75
CA GLN A 1134 -23.77 13.04 17.10
C GLN A 1134 -23.65 14.55 16.83
N ASN A 1135 -24.76 15.29 16.81
CA ASN A 1135 -24.76 16.74 16.60
C ASN A 1135 -24.63 17.52 17.91
N GLN A 1136 -24.68 16.84 19.07
CA GLN A 1136 -24.59 17.46 20.37
C GLN A 1136 -23.13 17.53 20.83
N PRO A 1137 -22.65 18.68 21.34
CA PRO A 1137 -21.26 18.85 21.76
C PRO A 1137 -20.85 17.88 22.88
N GLU A 1138 -21.80 17.46 23.72
CA GLU A 1138 -21.59 16.50 24.81
C GLU A 1138 -21.32 15.06 24.33
N HIS A 1139 -21.63 14.75 23.06
CA HIS A 1139 -21.55 13.42 22.47
C HIS A 1139 -20.54 13.33 21.31
N GLN A 1140 -19.47 14.12 21.38
CA GLN A 1140 -18.40 14.11 20.36
C GLN A 1140 -17.78 12.71 20.13
N ALA A 1141 -17.64 11.90 21.19
CA ALA A 1141 -17.13 10.53 21.07
C ALA A 1141 -18.04 9.64 20.20
N PHE A 1142 -19.35 9.87 20.20
CA PHE A 1142 -20.29 9.15 19.34
C PHE A 1142 -20.18 9.59 17.87
N ALA A 1143 -19.96 10.89 17.63
CA ALA A 1143 -19.67 11.38 16.28
C ALA A 1143 -18.39 10.73 15.72
N GLN A 1144 -17.32 10.65 16.52
CA GLN A 1144 -16.08 9.96 16.14
C GLN A 1144 -16.29 8.46 15.87
N LEU A 1145 -17.12 7.78 16.67
CA LEU A 1145 -17.45 6.36 16.45
C LEU A 1145 -18.17 6.13 15.10
N LEU A 1146 -19.03 7.05 14.68
CA LEU A 1146 -19.72 6.98 13.38
C LEU A 1146 -18.80 7.32 12.20
N GLU A 1147 -17.82 8.20 12.40
CA GLU A 1147 -16.88 8.65 11.37
C GLU A 1147 -15.80 7.61 11.05
N ALA A 1148 -15.24 6.95 12.07
CA ALA A 1148 -14.16 5.97 11.90
C ALA A 1148 -14.41 4.85 10.85
N PRO A 1149 -15.56 4.14 10.84
CA PRO A 1149 -15.83 3.13 9.82
C PRO A 1149 -16.07 3.74 8.43
N GLN A 1150 -16.47 5.02 8.35
CA GLN A 1150 -16.61 5.72 7.06
C GLN A 1150 -15.24 6.07 6.48
N GLU A 1151 -14.30 6.56 7.30
CA GLU A 1151 -12.92 6.80 6.87
C GLU A 1151 -12.26 5.51 6.36
N ASP A 1152 -12.37 4.43 7.13
CA ASP A 1152 -11.83 3.12 6.74
C ASP A 1152 -12.47 2.61 5.43
N ALA A 1153 -13.80 2.76 5.28
CA ALA A 1153 -14.50 2.41 4.04
C ALA A 1153 -14.02 3.25 2.84
N GLN A 1154 -13.81 4.56 3.02
CA GLN A 1154 -13.33 5.44 1.96
C GLN A 1154 -11.90 5.11 1.53
N MET A 1155 -11.04 4.66 2.45
CA MET A 1155 -9.70 4.20 2.11
C MET A 1155 -9.73 2.94 1.24
N ILE A 1156 -10.56 1.96 1.62
CA ILE A 1156 -10.76 0.74 0.80
C ILE A 1156 -11.30 1.11 -0.59
N ILE A 1157 -12.26 2.04 -0.66
CA ILE A 1157 -12.81 2.54 -1.91
C ILE A 1157 -11.75 3.20 -2.78
N ARG A 1158 -10.80 3.94 -2.21
CA ARG A 1158 -9.73 4.64 -2.95
C ARG A 1158 -8.69 3.71 -3.56
N GLU A 1159 -8.38 2.60 -2.89
CA GLU A 1159 -7.34 1.67 -3.32
C GLU A 1159 -7.81 0.66 -4.39
N ARG A 1160 -9.12 0.48 -4.55
CA ARG A 1160 -9.68 -0.61 -5.39
C ARG A 1160 -10.10 -0.20 -6.78
N PHE A 1161 -10.00 -1.16 -7.69
CA PHE A 1161 -10.64 -1.11 -8.99
C PHE A 1161 -11.34 -2.43 -9.32
N PRO A 1162 -12.61 -2.43 -9.77
CA PRO A 1162 -13.53 -1.31 -9.80
C PRO A 1162 -13.85 -0.76 -8.40
N VAL A 1163 -14.42 0.43 -8.35
CA VAL A 1163 -14.90 1.05 -7.11
C VAL A 1163 -16.02 0.20 -6.52
N PRO A 1164 -15.90 -0.24 -5.26
CA PRO A 1164 -16.91 -1.10 -4.66
C PRO A 1164 -18.19 -0.35 -4.32
N ARG A 1165 -19.30 -1.09 -4.27
CA ARG A 1165 -20.58 -0.55 -3.79
C ARG A 1165 -20.51 -0.31 -2.30
N LEU A 1166 -20.64 0.94 -1.87
CA LEU A 1166 -20.81 1.30 -0.46
C LEU A 1166 -22.27 1.11 -0.05
N VAL A 1167 -22.50 0.28 0.95
CA VAL A 1167 -23.82 0.03 1.54
C VAL A 1167 -23.80 0.46 2.99
N VAL A 1168 -24.61 1.45 3.35
CA VAL A 1168 -24.78 1.88 4.74
C VAL A 1168 -26.15 1.41 5.22
N CYS A 1169 -26.19 0.62 6.29
CA CYS A 1169 -27.41 0.02 6.78
C CYS A 1169 -27.46 -0.10 8.31
N ASP A 1170 -28.67 -0.34 8.81
CA ASP A 1170 -28.95 -0.55 10.23
C ASP A 1170 -29.42 -1.98 10.46
N GLN A 1171 -29.27 -2.47 11.68
CA GLN A 1171 -29.83 -3.75 12.12
C GLN A 1171 -31.34 -3.81 11.85
N HIS A 1172 -31.79 -4.93 11.27
CA HIS A 1172 -33.16 -5.15 10.76
C HIS A 1172 -33.58 -4.28 9.54
N GLY A 1173 -32.69 -3.45 9.00
CA GLY A 1173 -32.91 -2.78 7.72
C GLY A 1173 -32.83 -3.74 6.53
N SER A 1174 -33.52 -3.43 5.43
CA SER A 1174 -33.55 -4.29 4.24
C SER A 1174 -32.17 -4.55 3.62
N GLN A 1175 -31.28 -3.55 3.68
CA GLN A 1175 -29.91 -3.61 3.16
C GLN A 1175 -28.95 -4.41 4.07
N ALA A 1176 -29.33 -4.72 5.32
CA ALA A 1176 -28.53 -5.57 6.20
C ALA A 1176 -28.32 -6.99 5.64
N ARG A 1177 -29.17 -7.42 4.70
CA ARG A 1177 -29.03 -8.69 3.98
C ARG A 1177 -27.66 -8.85 3.29
N PHE A 1178 -27.03 -7.75 2.88
CA PHE A 1178 -25.69 -7.78 2.27
C PHE A 1178 -24.61 -8.25 3.26
N LEU A 1179 -24.79 -7.96 4.56
CA LEU A 1179 -23.97 -8.50 5.62
C LEU A 1179 -24.38 -9.95 5.93
N LEU A 1180 -25.67 -10.17 6.24
CA LEU A 1180 -26.16 -11.46 6.73
C LEU A 1180 -25.89 -12.62 5.77
N ALA A 1181 -25.98 -12.38 4.45
CA ALA A 1181 -25.69 -13.39 3.44
C ALA A 1181 -24.23 -13.85 3.39
N LYS A 1182 -23.30 -13.12 4.02
CA LYS A 1182 -21.86 -13.45 4.06
C LYS A 1182 -21.43 -14.08 5.39
N LEU A 1183 -22.23 -13.97 6.45
CA LEU A 1183 -21.88 -14.47 7.77
C LEU A 1183 -22.02 -15.99 7.88
N ASN A 1184 -21.22 -16.60 8.75
CA ASN A 1184 -21.43 -17.97 9.18
C ASN A 1184 -22.71 -18.07 10.03
N PRO A 1185 -23.65 -18.99 9.68
CA PRO A 1185 -24.89 -19.19 10.43
C PRO A 1185 -24.66 -20.07 11.66
N SER A 1186 -23.90 -19.57 12.66
CA SER A 1186 -23.74 -20.27 13.94
C SER A 1186 -25.04 -20.27 14.78
N ALA A 1187 -25.84 -19.21 14.61
CA ALA A 1187 -27.19 -19.05 15.17
C ALA A 1187 -28.24 -19.11 14.06
N THR A 1188 -29.09 -20.14 14.10
CA THR A 1188 -30.19 -20.38 13.15
C THR A 1188 -31.50 -20.64 13.88
N TYR A 1189 -32.60 -20.67 13.13
CA TYR A 1189 -33.91 -21.01 13.69
C TYR A 1189 -33.96 -22.45 14.28
N ASN A 1190 -33.07 -23.34 13.84
CA ASN A 1190 -32.99 -24.73 14.31
C ASN A 1190 -32.35 -24.87 15.70
N ASN A 1191 -31.46 -23.96 16.09
CA ASN A 1191 -30.77 -23.96 17.39
C ASN A 1191 -31.06 -22.69 18.22
N ALA A 1192 -32.12 -21.94 17.86
CA ALA A 1192 -32.52 -20.69 18.51
C ALA A 1192 -32.81 -20.83 20.01
N SER A 1193 -33.25 -22.01 20.46
CA SER A 1193 -33.53 -22.30 21.88
C SER A 1193 -32.28 -22.41 22.75
N GLU A 1194 -31.11 -22.59 22.15
CA GLU A 1194 -29.82 -22.75 22.84
C GLU A 1194 -29.01 -21.44 22.87
N MET A 1195 -29.52 -20.39 22.22
CA MET A 1195 -28.86 -19.08 22.07
C MET A 1195 -29.29 -18.10 23.17
N ASN A 1196 -28.41 -17.15 23.52
CA ASN A 1196 -28.72 -16.10 24.48
C ASN A 1196 -29.87 -15.20 23.97
N ALA A 1197 -30.79 -14.83 24.86
CA ALA A 1197 -31.90 -13.95 24.51
C ALA A 1197 -31.39 -12.62 23.93
N GLY A 1198 -31.75 -12.33 22.67
CA GLY A 1198 -31.35 -11.10 21.95
C GLY A 1198 -30.22 -11.27 20.93
N SER A 1199 -29.69 -12.48 20.71
CA SER A 1199 -28.78 -12.75 19.59
C SER A 1199 -29.51 -12.70 18.25
N ASP A 1200 -28.90 -12.11 17.22
CA ASP A 1200 -29.44 -12.19 15.86
C ASP A 1200 -29.37 -13.62 15.32
N ILE A 1201 -30.38 -14.00 14.54
CA ILE A 1201 -30.55 -15.35 13.99
C ILE A 1201 -30.60 -15.26 12.47
N ILE A 1202 -29.85 -16.11 11.79
CA ILE A 1202 -29.92 -16.24 10.33
C ILE A 1202 -30.93 -17.33 9.97
N PHE A 1203 -31.91 -16.98 9.14
CA PHE A 1203 -32.88 -17.92 8.61
C PHE A 1203 -32.30 -18.63 7.37
N THR A 1204 -31.52 -19.68 7.58
CA THR A 1204 -30.94 -20.52 6.52
C THR A 1204 -30.86 -21.98 6.95
N ASP A 1205 -30.86 -22.88 5.96
CA ASP A 1205 -30.55 -24.31 6.12
C ASP A 1205 -29.07 -24.61 5.88
N ASP A 1206 -28.27 -23.58 5.61
CA ASP A 1206 -26.84 -23.72 5.41
C ASP A 1206 -26.13 -24.27 6.65
N VAL A 1207 -25.16 -25.13 6.40
CA VAL A 1207 -24.34 -25.76 7.45
C VAL A 1207 -23.41 -24.72 8.05
N SER A 1208 -23.33 -24.67 9.39
CA SER A 1208 -22.39 -23.81 10.10
C SER A 1208 -20.95 -24.31 9.97
N LEU A 1209 -19.98 -23.39 10.12
CA LEU A 1209 -18.56 -23.71 10.08
C LEU A 1209 -18.18 -24.83 11.06
N GLN A 1210 -18.78 -24.83 12.25
CA GLN A 1210 -18.54 -25.85 13.27
C GLN A 1210 -18.98 -27.25 12.80
N VAL A 1211 -20.18 -27.38 12.24
CA VAL A 1211 -20.68 -28.67 11.72
C VAL A 1211 -19.86 -29.11 10.51
N PHE A 1212 -19.46 -28.17 9.65
CA PHE A 1212 -18.54 -28.43 8.55
C PHE A 1212 -17.21 -29.03 9.03
N PHE A 1213 -16.58 -28.43 10.05
CA PHE A 1213 -15.34 -28.97 10.64
C PHE A 1213 -15.54 -30.35 11.28
N GLN A 1214 -16.64 -30.59 11.98
CA GLN A 1214 -16.94 -31.91 12.57
C GLN A 1214 -17.04 -33.00 11.49
N HIS A 1215 -17.70 -32.70 10.38
CA HIS A 1215 -17.79 -33.63 9.24
C HIS A 1215 -16.43 -33.84 8.57
N LEU A 1216 -15.66 -32.76 8.37
CA LEU A 1216 -14.32 -32.84 7.80
C LEU A 1216 -13.40 -33.72 8.66
N GLN A 1217 -13.36 -33.50 9.97
CA GLN A 1217 -12.58 -34.29 10.93
C GLN A 1217 -12.97 -35.76 10.86
N LYS A 1218 -14.28 -36.06 10.89
CA LYS A 1218 -14.78 -37.44 10.80
C LYS A 1218 -14.35 -38.15 9.52
N LEU A 1219 -14.41 -37.47 8.37
CA LEU A 1219 -14.04 -38.07 7.09
C LEU A 1219 -12.53 -38.16 6.88
N ALA A 1220 -11.76 -37.20 7.41
CA ALA A 1220 -10.31 -37.18 7.29
C ALA A 1220 -9.65 -38.33 8.07
N VAL A 1221 -10.20 -38.73 9.23
CA VAL A 1221 -9.63 -39.83 10.03
C VAL A 1221 -10.06 -41.24 9.57
N GLN A 1222 -11.02 -41.33 8.66
CA GLN A 1222 -11.55 -42.60 8.11
C GLN A 1222 -10.80 -43.07 6.86
N SER A 1223 -10.18 -42.13 6.15
CA SER A 1223 -9.58 -42.33 4.83
C SER A 1223 -8.28 -43.13 4.83
#